data_AF-A0A2G2CAK2-F1
#
_entry.id   AF-A0A2G2CAK2-F1
#
_cell.length_a   1.000
_cell.length_b   1.000
_cell.length_c   1.000
_cell.angle_alpha   90.00
_cell.angle_beta   90.00
_cell.angle_gamma   90.00
#
_symmetry.space_group_name_H-M   'P 1'
#
loop_
_entity.id
_entity.type
_entity.pdbx_description
1 polymer ?
#
loop_
_entity_poly.entity_id
_entity_poly.type
_entity_poly.pdbx_seq_one_letter_code
_entity_poly.pdbx_strand_id
1 'polypeptide(L)'
;MESMMNGLNPTRARLLETFGLDVELTRGDGCKLYDAAGREYLDFLSQYGALPFGHNPSQIWKALNLQQEAMQPVMVQPLRAVGAERLANRLASITPHDLSVVSLANSGAEAVEAAIKLARARSGRDIILSTHNGFHGKTMGALSATGKPMYQKDFGGPARDFEYIAFGDIEDLEAKLEADHGSIAAFIVEPIQGEGGVVCPADDSYLNDVIALCRKYGVLSIIDEIQTGLGRTGRLFACEECEQAPDMLLLGKALGGGLMPISAVVVRPEVWDDRFGLLHSSTFANNNLACAAANATLDLILDDDRAFIKDIAQNGDYFQEQLEALKDRYPGVLIDVRGRGYMRALEFRKPVERADSASMAFCGLNGGFIGLLSSYLLNVEGVLTAPVFNDAKVMRLQPPLIAGRAEIDRCISALDSVCGVLNRGDYHMLMRHLVTPERREQLEHTAPTAPQQGPARDVPGSAPGRFCFLIHYTQEADLLRSDPSFANFTAEERSTWLEWVKRVGPGFAWPVSGGTSRDGSTTEGMIMSVPLLPTDMMGKGRREARGMIQASAGIAAEFGASRLGLGAFTSIATNGGAAVAGRGVPVTSGNTLTTVSGVTALERAAWRAGIDPATANVVVVGATGAIGRLASLMLARRANQLTLVGNASNRQAQQFLDRVTDEVVHMLSNEHPSPSAGGLNRCVREYLEPQGDEMTKGVANEFARACAERGRSVPITATTDLSKALATADLVLVATSAEVTFLDPTQLRPGTVVCDVARPPNVAHADLTENGVLVFDGGLVTPPFPVNLGPFQNLPEDLCWGCLGETMLLALEGETDDYSLGRDLSLVDADRISEMARRHGFEPAEPQWYGKSLTDSDFKRVAMAVSQRRKAEYRSKKSAKIWAAE
;
A
#
# COMPACT_ATOMS: atom_id res chain seq x y z
N MET A 1 14.89 20.36 -22.34
CA MET A 1 15.67 19.21 -22.85
C MET A 1 14.81 17.99 -22.60
N GLU A 2 14.31 17.34 -23.64
CA GLU A 2 13.58 16.06 -23.51
C GLU A 2 14.46 15.10 -22.72
N SER A 3 13.98 14.58 -21.58
CA SER A 3 14.75 13.61 -20.80
C SER A 3 15.11 12.45 -21.72
N MET A 4 16.40 12.18 -21.90
CA MET A 4 16.83 10.95 -22.55
C MET A 4 16.19 9.81 -21.77
N MET A 5 15.13 9.21 -22.32
CA MET A 5 14.58 7.99 -21.74
C MET A 5 15.73 7.00 -21.65
N ASN A 6 16.08 6.58 -20.43
CA ASN A 6 17.08 5.56 -20.20
C ASN A 6 16.64 4.29 -20.97
N GLY A 7 17.39 3.94 -22.03
CA GLY A 7 17.07 2.82 -22.90
C GLY A 7 17.23 1.44 -22.24
N LEU A 8 17.82 1.35 -21.05
CA LEU A 8 18.03 0.10 -20.34
C LEU A 8 16.80 -0.35 -19.53
N ASN A 9 16.29 0.53 -18.64
CA ASN A 9 15.11 0.24 -17.83
C ASN A 9 14.48 1.54 -17.27
N PRO A 10 13.49 2.14 -17.95
CA PRO A 10 12.89 3.41 -17.52
C PRO A 10 12.08 3.29 -16.22
N THR A 11 11.57 2.08 -15.94
CA THR A 11 10.86 1.74 -14.71
C THR A 11 11.79 1.82 -13.51
N ARG A 12 12.91 1.10 -13.56
CA ARG A 12 13.90 1.07 -12.47
C ARG A 12 14.59 2.42 -12.30
N ALA A 13 14.87 3.13 -13.40
CA ALA A 13 15.46 4.47 -13.34
C ALA A 13 14.60 5.42 -12.49
N ARG A 14 13.28 5.50 -12.77
CA ARG A 14 12.35 6.32 -11.98
C ARG A 14 12.27 5.91 -10.52
N LEU A 15 12.30 4.61 -10.22
CA LEU A 15 12.29 4.12 -8.84
C LEU A 15 13.55 4.57 -8.09
N LEU A 16 14.72 4.38 -8.71
CA LEU A 16 15.99 4.80 -8.11
C LEU A 16 16.01 6.32 -7.90
N GLU A 17 15.60 7.10 -8.89
CA GLU A 17 15.48 8.55 -8.81
C GLU A 17 14.52 9.00 -7.69
N THR A 18 13.34 8.36 -7.57
CA THR A 18 12.36 8.66 -6.52
C THR A 18 12.94 8.45 -5.12
N PHE A 19 13.69 7.37 -4.92
CA PHE A 19 14.36 7.10 -3.65
C PHE A 19 15.75 7.72 -3.57
N GLY A 20 16.19 8.49 -4.56
CA GLY A 20 17.50 9.09 -4.55
C GLY A 20 18.69 8.10 -4.53
N LEU A 21 18.51 6.95 -5.17
CA LEU A 21 19.47 5.85 -5.31
C LEU A 21 20.12 5.83 -6.71
N ASP A 22 19.94 6.88 -7.49
CA ASP A 22 20.40 7.08 -8.87
C ASP A 22 21.79 7.71 -8.97
N VAL A 23 22.61 7.57 -7.92
CA VAL A 23 23.96 8.13 -7.85
C VAL A 23 24.84 7.60 -8.99
N GLU A 24 25.44 8.51 -9.75
CA GLU A 24 26.40 8.18 -10.79
C GLU A 24 27.78 7.89 -10.19
N LEU A 25 28.12 6.61 -10.10
CA LEU A 25 29.41 6.14 -9.60
C LEU A 25 30.42 6.10 -10.75
N THR A 26 31.54 6.80 -10.61
CA THR A 26 32.57 6.95 -11.65
C THR A 26 33.82 6.09 -11.37
N ARG A 27 34.04 5.70 -10.11
CA ARG A 27 35.18 4.88 -9.71
C ARG A 27 34.80 3.94 -8.57
N GLY A 28 35.42 2.76 -8.56
CA GLY A 28 35.38 1.83 -7.43
C GLY A 28 36.77 1.24 -7.16
N ASP A 29 37.11 1.01 -5.90
CA ASP A 29 38.36 0.39 -5.49
C ASP A 29 38.16 -0.34 -4.14
N GLY A 30 38.35 -1.66 -4.14
CA GLY A 30 38.09 -2.50 -2.97
C GLY A 30 36.65 -2.35 -2.47
N CYS A 31 36.46 -2.04 -1.19
CA CYS A 31 35.14 -1.81 -0.57
C CYS A 31 34.54 -0.42 -0.85
N LYS A 32 35.20 0.42 -1.68
CA LYS A 32 34.85 1.83 -1.82
C LYS A 32 34.39 2.16 -3.24
N LEU A 33 33.44 3.07 -3.30
CA LEU A 33 32.84 3.64 -4.51
C LEU A 33 32.96 5.17 -4.45
N TYR A 34 33.02 5.82 -5.60
CA TYR A 34 33.16 7.27 -5.69
C TYR A 34 32.25 7.83 -6.78
N ASP A 35 31.55 8.92 -6.48
CA ASP A 35 30.79 9.66 -7.48
C ASP A 35 31.65 10.68 -8.25
N ALA A 36 31.04 11.38 -9.21
CA ALA A 36 31.72 12.40 -10.01
C ALA A 36 32.23 13.60 -9.18
N ALA A 37 31.65 13.87 -8.01
CA ALA A 37 32.09 14.91 -7.08
C ALA A 37 33.22 14.45 -6.15
N GLY A 38 33.60 13.16 -6.21
CA GLY A 38 34.65 12.57 -5.38
C GLY A 38 34.16 12.12 -4.00
N ARG A 39 32.84 12.10 -3.74
CA ARG A 39 32.31 11.58 -2.47
C ARG A 39 32.52 10.07 -2.43
N GLU A 40 33.06 9.59 -1.31
CA GLU A 40 33.30 8.17 -1.07
C GLU A 40 32.07 7.49 -0.45
N TYR A 41 31.73 6.32 -0.97
CA TYR A 41 30.69 5.43 -0.46
C TYR A 41 31.30 4.06 -0.10
N LEU A 42 30.88 3.50 1.03
CA LEU A 42 31.23 2.16 1.47
C LEU A 42 30.25 1.14 0.89
N ASP A 43 30.74 0.11 0.20
CA ASP A 43 29.90 -0.91 -0.44
C ASP A 43 29.64 -2.11 0.49
N PHE A 44 28.43 -2.17 1.06
CA PHE A 44 27.93 -3.32 1.84
C PHE A 44 26.87 -4.12 1.08
N LEU A 45 26.79 -3.93 -0.24
CA LEU A 45 25.93 -4.69 -1.14
C LEU A 45 26.74 -5.69 -1.99
N SER A 46 27.90 -5.27 -2.50
CA SER A 46 28.83 -6.05 -3.34
C SER A 46 28.15 -6.77 -4.49
N GLN A 47 27.22 -6.08 -5.15
CA GLN A 47 26.39 -6.63 -6.22
C GLN A 47 25.77 -7.97 -5.81
N TYR A 48 25.12 -8.00 -4.64
CA TYR A 48 24.43 -9.18 -4.09
C TYR A 48 25.38 -10.38 -3.89
N GLY A 49 26.64 -10.11 -3.52
CA GLY A 49 27.69 -11.09 -3.25
C GLY A 49 28.57 -11.46 -4.46
N ALA A 50 28.37 -10.85 -5.63
CA ALA A 50 29.15 -11.14 -6.83
C ALA A 50 30.53 -10.45 -6.88
N LEU A 51 30.82 -9.53 -5.96
CA LEU A 51 32.11 -8.83 -5.86
C LEU A 51 32.92 -9.32 -4.64
N PRO A 52 33.51 -10.53 -4.67
CA PRO A 52 34.19 -11.08 -3.50
C PRO A 52 35.40 -10.25 -3.07
N PHE A 53 36.11 -9.63 -4.01
CA PHE A 53 37.29 -8.79 -3.73
C PHE A 53 37.01 -7.30 -3.95
N GLY A 54 35.73 -6.92 -3.97
CA GLY A 54 35.31 -5.55 -4.20
C GLY A 54 35.54 -5.10 -5.64
N HIS A 55 35.71 -3.80 -5.83
CA HIS A 55 35.83 -3.16 -7.14
C HIS A 55 37.28 -3.16 -7.62
N ASN A 56 37.49 -3.44 -8.91
CA ASN A 56 38.80 -3.44 -9.58
C ASN A 56 39.90 -4.30 -8.92
N PRO A 57 39.67 -5.60 -8.66
CA PRO A 57 40.64 -6.44 -7.99
C PRO A 57 41.88 -6.70 -8.86
N SER A 58 43.02 -6.17 -8.41
CA SER A 58 44.28 -6.14 -9.19
C SER A 58 44.76 -7.53 -9.63
N GLN A 59 44.60 -8.54 -8.78
CA GLN A 59 45.06 -9.91 -9.05
C GLN A 59 44.20 -10.60 -10.12
N ILE A 60 42.90 -10.33 -10.16
CA ILE A 60 42.01 -10.87 -11.21
C ILE A 60 42.29 -10.17 -12.53
N TRP A 61 42.44 -8.83 -12.52
CA TRP A 61 42.87 -8.07 -13.71
C TRP A 61 44.20 -8.57 -14.27
N LYS A 62 45.17 -8.86 -13.41
CA LYS A 62 46.45 -9.45 -13.81
C LYS A 62 46.25 -10.78 -14.54
N ALA A 63 45.38 -11.66 -14.06
CA ALA A 63 45.09 -12.93 -14.72
C ALA A 63 44.43 -12.74 -16.10
N LEU A 64 43.50 -11.78 -16.22
CA LEU A 64 42.86 -11.43 -17.49
C LEU A 64 43.86 -10.83 -18.49
N ASN A 65 44.75 -9.95 -18.04
CA ASN A 65 45.79 -9.35 -18.88
C ASN A 65 46.78 -10.42 -19.37
N LEU A 66 47.17 -11.36 -18.51
CA LEU A 66 48.03 -12.48 -18.91
C LEU A 66 47.37 -13.38 -19.98
N GLN A 67 46.06 -13.63 -19.88
CA GLN A 67 45.31 -14.36 -20.91
C GLN A 67 45.39 -13.63 -22.27
N GLN A 68 45.23 -12.29 -22.26
CA GLN A 68 45.30 -11.44 -23.45
C GLN A 68 46.73 -11.39 -24.03
N GLU A 69 47.74 -11.14 -23.19
CA GLU A 69 49.16 -11.06 -23.58
C GLU A 69 49.65 -12.38 -24.20
N ALA A 70 49.18 -13.51 -23.67
CA ALA A 70 49.48 -14.82 -24.23
C ALA A 70 48.74 -15.11 -25.55
N MET A 71 47.84 -14.22 -26.00
CA MET A 71 46.99 -14.38 -27.18
C MET A 71 46.24 -15.72 -27.22
N GLN A 72 45.87 -16.23 -26.04
CA GLN A 72 45.19 -17.51 -25.93
C GLN A 72 43.74 -17.37 -26.39
N PRO A 73 43.24 -18.28 -27.24
CA PRO A 73 41.88 -18.16 -27.76
C PRO A 73 40.84 -18.32 -26.64
N VAL A 74 39.86 -17.42 -26.62
CA VAL A 74 38.85 -17.34 -25.54
C VAL A 74 37.73 -18.35 -25.72
N MET A 75 37.19 -18.49 -26.93
CA MET A 75 36.08 -19.39 -27.26
C MET A 75 36.54 -20.37 -28.35
N VAL A 76 36.58 -21.65 -28.02
CA VAL A 76 37.20 -22.67 -28.89
C VAL A 76 36.31 -23.90 -29.13
N GLN A 77 35.06 -23.90 -28.66
CA GLN A 77 34.17 -25.04 -28.87
C GLN A 77 34.03 -25.37 -30.38
N PRO A 78 33.98 -26.67 -30.77
CA PRO A 78 33.97 -27.86 -29.91
C PRO A 78 35.38 -28.41 -29.56
N LEU A 79 36.45 -27.65 -29.78
CA LEU A 79 37.80 -28.05 -29.42
C LEU A 79 38.02 -27.98 -27.90
N ARG A 80 39.10 -28.63 -27.44
CA ARG A 80 39.49 -28.65 -26.03
C ARG A 80 39.77 -27.25 -25.49
N ALA A 81 39.02 -26.85 -24.46
CA ALA A 81 39.19 -25.59 -23.74
C ALA A 81 40.07 -25.81 -22.50
N VAL A 82 41.38 -25.68 -22.65
CA VAL A 82 42.37 -26.00 -21.59
C VAL A 82 42.15 -25.20 -20.29
N GLY A 83 41.73 -23.94 -20.39
CA GLY A 83 41.41 -23.12 -19.21
C GLY A 83 40.19 -23.64 -18.44
N ALA A 84 39.17 -24.11 -19.17
CA ALA A 84 37.99 -24.76 -18.59
C ALA A 84 38.34 -26.12 -17.96
N GLU A 85 39.16 -26.95 -18.64
CA GLU A 85 39.66 -28.22 -18.07
C GLU A 85 40.43 -27.98 -16.76
N ARG A 86 41.31 -26.96 -16.73
CA ARG A 86 42.04 -26.58 -15.51
C ARG A 86 41.09 -26.15 -14.39
N LEU A 87 40.11 -25.29 -14.70
CA LEU A 87 39.13 -24.85 -13.70
C LEU A 87 38.31 -26.03 -13.17
N ALA A 88 37.82 -26.89 -14.05
CA ALA A 88 37.05 -28.10 -13.68
C ALA A 88 37.84 -29.00 -12.72
N ASN A 89 39.10 -29.30 -13.05
CA ASN A 89 39.98 -30.11 -12.21
C ASN A 89 40.23 -29.48 -10.84
N ARG A 90 40.38 -28.15 -10.79
CA ARG A 90 40.57 -27.44 -9.53
C ARG A 90 39.33 -27.44 -8.66
N LEU A 91 38.16 -27.19 -9.26
CA LEU A 91 36.88 -27.28 -8.56
C LEU A 91 36.70 -28.69 -7.97
N ALA A 92 36.91 -29.73 -8.77
CA ALA A 92 36.88 -31.13 -8.33
C ALA A 92 37.84 -31.42 -7.16
N SER A 93 39.01 -30.77 -7.13
CA SER A 93 40.00 -30.99 -6.06
C SER A 93 39.66 -30.30 -4.73
N ILE A 94 38.77 -29.31 -4.74
CA ILE A 94 38.45 -28.50 -3.54
C ILE A 94 37.04 -28.78 -3.01
N THR A 95 36.15 -29.33 -3.83
CA THR A 95 34.80 -29.72 -3.43
C THR A 95 34.82 -30.93 -2.50
N PRO A 96 33.83 -31.07 -1.61
CA PRO A 96 33.80 -32.15 -0.63
C PRO A 96 33.56 -33.52 -1.30
N HIS A 97 34.12 -34.56 -0.69
CA HIS A 97 33.97 -35.98 -1.06
C HIS A 97 34.27 -36.29 -2.54
N ASP A 98 33.34 -36.94 -3.26
CA ASP A 98 33.50 -37.49 -4.61
C ASP A 98 33.00 -36.55 -5.74
N LEU A 99 32.58 -35.32 -5.41
CA LEU A 99 32.19 -34.29 -6.39
C LEU A 99 33.36 -33.95 -7.33
N SER A 100 33.30 -34.39 -8.59
CA SER A 100 34.47 -34.32 -9.48
C SER A 100 34.19 -34.12 -10.97
N VAL A 101 32.93 -34.24 -11.42
CA VAL A 101 32.56 -33.92 -12.81
C VAL A 101 31.98 -32.51 -12.86
N VAL A 102 32.46 -31.65 -13.76
CA VAL A 102 32.07 -30.24 -13.80
C VAL A 102 31.45 -29.89 -15.15
N SER A 103 30.28 -29.25 -15.12
CA SER A 103 29.68 -28.55 -16.27
C SER A 103 29.69 -27.04 -16.00
N LEU A 104 30.31 -26.25 -16.88
CA LEU A 104 30.36 -24.80 -16.75
C LEU A 104 29.18 -24.13 -17.45
N ALA A 105 28.75 -22.99 -16.91
CA ALA A 105 27.70 -22.13 -17.45
C ALA A 105 28.03 -20.65 -17.19
N ASN A 106 27.20 -19.72 -17.65
CA ASN A 106 27.51 -18.27 -17.60
C ASN A 106 26.86 -17.54 -16.41
N SER A 107 25.85 -18.13 -15.77
CA SER A 107 25.15 -17.53 -14.65
C SER A 107 24.57 -18.57 -13.72
N GLY A 108 24.25 -18.18 -12.48
CA GLY A 108 23.62 -19.08 -11.52
C GLY A 108 22.33 -19.71 -12.04
N ALA A 109 21.48 -18.93 -12.72
CA ALA A 109 20.25 -19.46 -13.31
C ALA A 109 20.54 -20.53 -14.38
N GLU A 110 21.57 -20.35 -15.22
CA GLU A 110 21.98 -21.38 -16.17
C GLU A 110 22.54 -22.65 -15.50
N ALA A 111 23.25 -22.52 -14.39
CA ALA A 111 23.71 -23.67 -13.60
C ALA A 111 22.52 -24.45 -13.01
N VAL A 112 21.49 -23.75 -12.53
CA VAL A 112 20.23 -24.38 -12.07
C VAL A 112 19.52 -25.10 -13.22
N GLU A 113 19.39 -24.48 -14.40
CA GLU A 113 18.79 -25.14 -15.58
C GLU A 113 19.58 -26.39 -15.98
N ALA A 114 20.91 -26.32 -15.95
CA ALA A 114 21.79 -27.44 -16.24
C ALA A 114 21.60 -28.59 -15.23
N ALA A 115 21.53 -28.26 -13.93
CA ALA A 115 21.30 -29.24 -12.87
C ALA A 115 19.92 -29.92 -12.97
N ILE A 116 18.85 -29.16 -13.23
CA ILE A 116 17.50 -29.69 -13.45
C ILE A 116 17.49 -30.66 -14.64
N LYS A 117 18.10 -30.28 -15.76
CA LYS A 117 18.19 -31.15 -16.95
C LYS A 117 18.96 -32.43 -16.68
N LEU A 118 20.09 -32.33 -15.98
CA LEU A 118 20.88 -33.50 -15.60
C LEU A 118 20.10 -34.41 -14.65
N ALA A 119 19.40 -33.85 -13.67
CA ALA A 119 18.60 -34.61 -12.72
C ALA A 119 17.47 -35.40 -13.41
N ARG A 120 16.74 -34.75 -14.34
CA ARG A 120 15.70 -35.42 -15.14
C ARG A 120 16.27 -36.49 -16.07
N ALA A 121 17.40 -36.20 -16.73
CA ALA A 121 18.07 -37.19 -17.56
C ALA A 121 18.46 -38.43 -16.73
N ARG A 122 19.15 -38.22 -15.61
CA ARG A 122 19.68 -39.29 -14.76
C ARG A 122 18.60 -40.14 -14.09
N SER A 123 17.57 -39.49 -13.55
CA SER A 123 16.49 -40.17 -12.81
C SER A 123 15.40 -40.75 -13.71
N GLY A 124 15.17 -40.15 -14.89
CA GLY A 124 14.00 -40.44 -15.73
C GLY A 124 12.67 -39.97 -15.14
N ARG A 125 12.72 -39.08 -14.14
CA ARG A 125 11.57 -38.51 -13.43
C ARG A 125 11.45 -37.02 -13.74
N ASP A 126 10.27 -36.44 -13.50
CA ASP A 126 9.96 -35.07 -13.95
C ASP A 126 9.91 -34.03 -12.82
N ILE A 127 9.48 -34.41 -11.61
CA ILE A 127 9.21 -33.45 -10.53
C ILE A 127 10.52 -32.91 -9.96
N ILE A 128 10.63 -31.58 -9.88
CA ILE A 128 11.65 -30.87 -9.12
C ILE A 128 11.00 -30.32 -7.85
N LEU A 129 11.47 -30.80 -6.70
CA LEU A 129 11.05 -30.31 -5.40
C LEU A 129 11.96 -29.15 -4.98
N SER A 130 11.39 -28.07 -4.48
CA SER A 130 12.10 -26.88 -3.98
C SER A 130 11.48 -26.40 -2.65
N THR A 131 11.89 -25.25 -2.15
CA THR A 131 11.38 -24.66 -0.91
C THR A 131 10.64 -23.35 -1.15
N HIS A 132 9.60 -23.09 -0.35
CA HIS A 132 8.96 -21.78 -0.31
C HIS A 132 9.98 -20.68 0.06
N ASN A 133 9.83 -19.50 -0.55
CA ASN A 133 10.75 -18.35 -0.46
C ASN A 133 12.17 -18.56 -1.02
N GLY A 134 12.52 -19.74 -1.55
CA GLY A 134 13.81 -19.99 -2.19
C GLY A 134 14.01 -19.20 -3.48
N PHE A 135 15.26 -18.96 -3.87
CA PHE A 135 15.65 -18.22 -5.08
C PHE A 135 16.76 -18.92 -5.86
N HIS A 136 16.38 -19.46 -7.01
CA HIS A 136 17.27 -20.24 -7.87
C HIS A 136 17.51 -19.57 -9.24
N GLY A 137 16.91 -18.41 -9.49
CA GLY A 137 17.13 -17.62 -10.71
C GLY A 137 15.84 -17.22 -11.41
N LYS A 138 15.97 -16.62 -12.60
CA LYS A 138 14.85 -16.00 -13.33
C LYS A 138 14.72 -16.46 -14.80
N THR A 139 15.47 -17.47 -15.24
CA THR A 139 15.16 -18.20 -16.47
C THR A 139 14.00 -19.16 -16.21
N MET A 140 13.22 -19.57 -17.21
CA MET A 140 11.91 -20.22 -16.95
C MET A 140 11.95 -21.46 -16.02
N GLY A 141 12.95 -22.33 -16.14
CA GLY A 141 13.11 -23.49 -15.23
C GLY A 141 13.58 -23.07 -13.84
N ALA A 142 14.60 -22.22 -13.76
CA ALA A 142 15.11 -21.67 -12.50
C ALA A 142 14.07 -20.81 -11.76
N LEU A 143 13.23 -20.09 -12.50
CA LEU A 143 12.11 -19.30 -12.00
C LEU A 143 11.02 -20.20 -11.42
N SER A 144 10.82 -21.37 -12.04
CA SER A 144 9.90 -22.39 -11.53
C SER A 144 10.45 -23.06 -10.27
N ALA A 145 11.76 -23.19 -10.11
CA ALA A 145 12.35 -23.62 -8.84
C ALA A 145 12.29 -22.53 -7.75
N THR A 146 12.30 -21.24 -8.12
CA THR A 146 12.21 -20.10 -7.19
C THR A 146 10.83 -20.04 -6.54
N GLY A 147 10.70 -20.47 -5.28
CA GLY A 147 9.43 -20.64 -4.56
C GLY A 147 8.74 -19.35 -4.11
N LYS A 148 8.67 -18.33 -4.97
CA LYS A 148 8.02 -17.04 -4.67
C LYS A 148 7.06 -16.63 -5.80
N PRO A 149 5.73 -16.69 -5.57
CA PRO A 149 4.71 -16.39 -6.60
C PRO A 149 4.86 -15.03 -7.27
N MET A 150 5.35 -14.02 -6.54
CA MET A 150 5.57 -12.66 -7.04
C MET A 150 6.51 -12.58 -8.26
N TYR A 151 7.43 -13.53 -8.43
CA TYR A 151 8.30 -13.56 -9.62
C TYR A 151 7.73 -14.41 -10.75
N GLN A 152 6.71 -15.22 -10.49
CA GLN A 152 6.27 -16.28 -11.40
C GLN A 152 4.99 -15.89 -12.14
N LYS A 153 4.02 -15.33 -11.41
CA LYS A 153 2.63 -15.12 -11.86
C LYS A 153 2.54 -14.42 -13.22
N ASP A 154 3.28 -13.32 -13.39
CA ASP A 154 3.19 -12.48 -14.59
C ASP A 154 3.96 -13.06 -15.80
N PHE A 155 4.73 -14.13 -15.59
CA PHE A 155 5.52 -14.81 -16.63
C PHE A 155 4.98 -16.20 -16.97
N GLY A 156 3.80 -16.56 -16.46
CA GLY A 156 3.18 -17.87 -16.68
C GLY A 156 3.86 -19.01 -15.91
N GLY A 157 4.56 -18.69 -14.82
CA GLY A 157 5.17 -19.66 -13.92
C GLY A 157 4.29 -20.02 -12.70
N PRO A 158 4.68 -21.06 -11.95
CA PRO A 158 5.75 -22.00 -12.29
C PRO A 158 5.36 -22.90 -13.48
N ALA A 159 6.36 -23.46 -14.17
CA ALA A 159 6.15 -24.52 -15.14
C ALA A 159 5.59 -25.78 -14.45
N ARG A 160 5.09 -26.74 -15.25
CA ARG A 160 4.65 -28.03 -14.73
C ARG A 160 5.78 -28.79 -14.02
N ASP A 161 5.41 -29.64 -13.08
CA ASP A 161 6.31 -30.55 -12.37
C ASP A 161 7.33 -29.84 -11.47
N PHE A 162 6.90 -28.72 -10.86
CA PHE A 162 7.60 -28.03 -9.79
C PHE A 162 6.71 -27.99 -8.55
N GLU A 163 7.26 -28.41 -7.42
CA GLU A 163 6.56 -28.47 -6.13
C GLU A 163 7.41 -27.86 -5.03
N TYR A 164 6.77 -27.44 -3.93
CA TYR A 164 7.44 -26.73 -2.84
C TYR A 164 7.07 -27.31 -1.48
N ILE A 165 8.05 -27.33 -0.58
CA ILE A 165 7.90 -27.63 0.85
C ILE A 165 8.36 -26.44 1.70
N ALA A 166 8.13 -26.49 3.01
CA ALA A 166 8.71 -25.51 3.93
C ALA A 166 10.25 -25.60 3.97
N PHE A 167 10.93 -24.45 4.03
CA PHE A 167 12.39 -24.41 4.21
C PHE A 167 12.77 -24.75 5.65
N GLY A 168 13.82 -25.55 5.84
CA GLY A 168 14.28 -25.95 7.17
C GLY A 168 13.44 -27.03 7.86
N ASP A 169 12.35 -27.49 7.24
CA ASP A 169 11.47 -28.53 7.77
C ASP A 169 11.86 -29.89 7.20
N ILE A 170 12.61 -30.66 8.00
CA ILE A 170 13.10 -31.97 7.59
C ILE A 170 11.99 -33.04 7.58
N GLU A 171 10.96 -32.87 8.42
CA GLU A 171 9.83 -33.79 8.53
C GLU A 171 8.91 -33.64 7.31
N ASP A 172 8.66 -32.40 6.87
CA ASP A 172 7.92 -32.11 5.63
C ASP A 172 8.64 -32.68 4.40
N LEU A 173 9.98 -32.55 4.35
CA LEU A 173 10.78 -33.20 3.31
C LEU A 173 10.64 -34.72 3.35
N GLU A 174 10.83 -35.36 4.51
CA GLU A 174 10.74 -36.82 4.61
C GLU A 174 9.35 -37.33 4.23
N ALA A 175 8.29 -36.70 4.71
CA ALA A 175 6.92 -37.05 4.35
C ALA A 175 6.66 -36.94 2.84
N LYS A 176 7.17 -35.87 2.21
CA LYS A 176 7.04 -35.67 0.77
C LYS A 176 7.82 -36.72 -0.03
N LEU A 177 9.04 -37.04 0.38
CA LEU A 177 9.85 -38.08 -0.25
C LEU A 177 9.21 -39.46 -0.06
N GLU A 178 8.73 -39.79 1.13
CA GLU A 178 8.06 -41.08 1.38
C GLU A 178 6.83 -41.28 0.49
N ALA A 179 6.02 -40.22 0.29
CA ALA A 179 4.84 -40.28 -0.56
C ALA A 179 5.18 -40.40 -2.05
N ASP A 180 6.13 -39.60 -2.55
CA ASP A 180 6.24 -39.32 -3.99
C ASP A 180 7.66 -39.52 -4.58
N HIS A 181 8.63 -40.10 -3.87
CA HIS A 181 10.01 -40.21 -4.37
C HIS A 181 10.14 -40.88 -5.75
N GLY A 182 9.19 -41.74 -6.13
CA GLY A 182 9.16 -42.40 -7.45
C GLY A 182 8.97 -41.44 -8.63
N SER A 183 8.42 -40.25 -8.43
CA SER A 183 8.20 -39.21 -9.45
C SER A 183 9.10 -37.98 -9.27
N ILE A 184 9.80 -37.86 -8.14
CA ILE A 184 10.72 -36.75 -7.84
C ILE A 184 12.12 -37.05 -8.39
N ALA A 185 12.57 -36.20 -9.31
CA ALA A 185 13.90 -36.26 -9.90
C ALA A 185 14.97 -35.72 -8.95
N ALA A 186 14.71 -34.56 -8.35
CA ALA A 186 15.63 -33.90 -7.45
C ALA A 186 14.92 -33.01 -6.43
N PHE A 187 15.60 -32.78 -5.31
CA PHE A 187 15.32 -31.70 -4.38
C PHE A 187 16.43 -30.64 -4.49
N ILE A 188 16.05 -29.39 -4.74
CA ILE A 188 16.96 -28.24 -4.81
C ILE A 188 16.77 -27.32 -3.61
N VAL A 189 17.87 -26.93 -2.95
CA VAL A 189 17.82 -26.08 -1.75
C VAL A 189 19.08 -25.22 -1.61
N GLU A 190 18.90 -24.00 -1.10
CA GLU A 190 19.99 -23.12 -0.66
C GLU A 190 20.41 -23.49 0.79
N PRO A 191 21.70 -23.45 1.16
CA PRO A 191 22.12 -23.57 2.57
C PRO A 191 21.51 -22.51 3.49
N ILE A 192 21.40 -21.28 2.99
CA ILE A 192 20.81 -20.12 3.63
C ILE A 192 20.00 -19.45 2.53
N GLN A 193 18.69 -19.28 2.71
CA GLN A 193 17.87 -18.58 1.71
C GLN A 193 18.25 -17.10 1.68
N GLY A 194 19.00 -16.70 0.65
CA GLY A 194 19.54 -15.34 0.58
C GLY A 194 18.47 -14.31 0.28
N GLU A 195 17.79 -14.49 -0.85
CA GLU A 195 16.67 -13.63 -1.25
C GLU A 195 15.43 -13.85 -0.37
N GLY A 196 15.33 -14.97 0.35
CA GLY A 196 14.26 -15.24 1.32
C GLY A 196 14.33 -14.42 2.61
N GLY A 197 15.37 -13.60 2.80
CA GLY A 197 15.57 -12.79 4.01
C GLY A 197 16.77 -13.25 4.86
N VAL A 198 17.77 -13.86 4.22
CA VAL A 198 18.95 -14.45 4.87
C VAL A 198 18.52 -15.44 5.96
N VAL A 199 17.56 -16.31 5.62
CA VAL A 199 16.99 -17.28 6.56
C VAL A 199 17.94 -18.47 6.67
N CYS A 200 18.41 -18.72 7.88
CA CYS A 200 19.21 -19.90 8.21
C CYS A 200 18.28 -21.02 8.69
N PRO A 201 18.59 -22.30 8.42
CA PRO A 201 17.93 -23.40 9.09
C PRO A 201 18.17 -23.31 10.60
N ALA A 202 17.21 -23.80 11.40
CA ALA A 202 17.30 -23.79 12.85
C ALA A 202 18.37 -24.77 13.38
N ASP A 203 18.55 -25.90 12.68
CA ASP A 203 19.57 -26.90 12.99
C ASP A 203 20.72 -26.84 11.97
N ASP A 204 21.95 -26.93 12.48
CA ASP A 204 23.17 -27.03 11.67
C ASP A 204 23.24 -28.35 10.90
N SER A 205 22.56 -29.41 11.36
CA SER A 205 22.50 -30.69 10.66
C SER A 205 21.63 -30.67 9.40
N TYR A 206 20.82 -29.63 9.18
CA TYR A 206 19.78 -29.61 8.14
C TYR A 206 20.28 -30.04 6.75
N LEU A 207 21.41 -29.51 6.29
CA LEU A 207 21.97 -29.89 4.99
C LEU A 207 22.44 -31.35 4.95
N ASN A 208 23.04 -31.83 6.05
CA ASN A 208 23.45 -33.22 6.17
C ASN A 208 22.23 -34.15 6.08
N ASP A 209 21.17 -33.81 6.80
CA ASP A 209 19.94 -34.59 6.85
C ASP A 209 19.19 -34.57 5.51
N VAL A 210 19.16 -33.42 4.82
CA VAL A 210 18.64 -33.31 3.44
C VAL A 210 19.37 -34.28 2.52
N ILE A 211 20.71 -34.25 2.52
CA ILE A 211 21.52 -35.13 1.65
C ILE A 211 21.25 -36.60 1.99
N ALA A 212 21.21 -36.94 3.28
CA ALA A 212 20.95 -38.30 3.74
C ALA A 212 19.55 -38.80 3.37
N LEU A 213 18.51 -37.97 3.49
CA LEU A 213 17.14 -38.30 3.10
C LEU A 213 16.99 -38.46 1.59
N CYS A 214 17.52 -37.52 0.81
CA CYS A 214 17.56 -37.64 -0.65
C CYS A 214 18.22 -38.96 -1.07
N ARG A 215 19.37 -39.29 -0.46
CA ARG A 215 20.07 -40.58 -0.67
C ARG A 215 19.20 -41.79 -0.32
N LYS A 216 18.53 -41.76 0.84
CA LYS A 216 17.65 -42.84 1.34
C LYS A 216 16.51 -43.16 0.36
N TYR A 217 15.88 -42.15 -0.21
CA TYR A 217 14.72 -42.31 -1.11
C TYR A 217 15.10 -42.37 -2.60
N GLY A 218 16.39 -42.24 -2.93
CA GLY A 218 16.87 -42.25 -4.30
C GLY A 218 16.42 -41.03 -5.11
N VAL A 219 16.32 -39.86 -4.46
CA VAL A 219 16.09 -38.55 -5.07
C VAL A 219 17.41 -37.79 -5.10
N LEU A 220 17.71 -37.08 -6.19
CA LEU A 220 18.97 -36.36 -6.30
C LEU A 220 18.97 -35.07 -5.46
N SER A 221 20.03 -34.83 -4.72
CA SER A 221 20.24 -33.62 -3.92
C SER A 221 21.00 -32.55 -4.72
N ILE A 222 20.40 -31.37 -4.90
CA ILE A 222 21.02 -30.22 -5.55
C ILE A 222 21.19 -29.11 -4.51
N ILE A 223 22.44 -28.82 -4.12
CA ILE A 223 22.75 -27.74 -3.18
C ILE A 223 23.15 -26.50 -3.96
N ASP A 224 22.32 -25.46 -3.86
CA ASP A 224 22.55 -24.17 -4.50
C ASP A 224 23.44 -23.28 -3.62
N GLU A 225 24.75 -23.30 -3.89
CA GLU A 225 25.75 -22.46 -3.23
C GLU A 225 26.20 -21.29 -4.11
N ILE A 226 25.35 -20.87 -5.07
CA ILE A 226 25.65 -19.73 -5.93
C ILE A 226 25.86 -18.45 -5.11
N GLN A 227 25.19 -18.31 -3.97
CA GLN A 227 25.37 -17.17 -3.05
C GLN A 227 26.22 -17.50 -1.83
N THR A 228 26.07 -18.67 -1.21
CA THR A 228 26.67 -19.03 0.07
C THR A 228 28.11 -19.53 -0.04
N GLY A 229 28.50 -20.03 -1.22
CA GLY A 229 29.79 -20.64 -1.44
C GLY A 229 30.94 -19.65 -1.55
N LEU A 230 32.14 -20.21 -1.71
CA LEU A 230 33.40 -19.51 -1.95
C LEU A 230 33.74 -18.48 -0.86
N GLY A 231 33.57 -18.84 0.41
CA GLY A 231 34.00 -18.03 1.56
C GLY A 231 32.91 -17.14 2.15
N ARG A 232 31.78 -16.92 1.46
CA ARG A 232 30.75 -15.95 1.87
C ARG A 232 30.23 -16.17 3.29
N THR A 233 30.04 -17.43 3.68
CA THR A 233 29.50 -17.82 4.99
C THR A 233 30.59 -18.03 6.06
N GLY A 234 31.86 -17.70 5.77
CA GLY A 234 33.01 -18.04 6.61
C GLY A 234 33.55 -19.46 6.38
N ARG A 235 33.03 -20.13 5.35
CA ARG A 235 33.38 -21.49 4.92
C ARG A 235 33.63 -21.53 3.42
N LEU A 236 34.42 -22.49 2.94
CA LEU A 236 34.64 -22.59 1.48
C LEU A 236 33.33 -22.97 0.78
N PHE A 237 32.62 -23.94 1.34
CA PHE A 237 31.25 -24.30 0.97
C PHE A 237 30.47 -24.51 2.27
N ALA A 238 29.23 -24.04 2.34
CA ALA A 238 28.38 -24.30 3.51
C ALA A 238 28.18 -25.80 3.75
N CYS A 239 28.18 -26.62 2.69
CA CYS A 239 28.07 -28.08 2.78
C CYS A 239 29.41 -28.81 3.03
N GLU A 240 30.52 -28.13 3.30
CA GLU A 240 31.85 -28.78 3.36
C GLU A 240 32.02 -29.78 4.51
N GLU A 241 31.21 -29.66 5.57
CA GLU A 241 31.24 -30.53 6.76
C GLU A 241 30.17 -31.63 6.74
N CYS A 242 29.34 -31.72 5.70
CA CYS A 242 28.34 -32.80 5.59
C CYS A 242 29.03 -34.17 5.51
N GLU A 243 28.44 -35.21 6.09
CA GLU A 243 29.01 -36.57 6.10
C GLU A 243 29.06 -37.21 4.71
N GLN A 244 28.18 -36.77 3.81
CA GLN A 244 28.08 -37.22 2.43
C GLN A 244 28.08 -36.02 1.48
N ALA A 245 28.60 -36.20 0.26
CA ALA A 245 28.46 -35.19 -0.78
C ALA A 245 27.03 -35.14 -1.30
N PRO A 246 26.53 -33.93 -1.64
CA PRO A 246 25.34 -33.82 -2.45
C PRO A 246 25.57 -34.40 -3.84
N ASP A 247 24.50 -34.69 -4.56
CA ASP A 247 24.57 -35.19 -5.94
C ASP A 247 25.09 -34.11 -6.90
N MET A 248 24.69 -32.86 -6.64
CA MET A 248 25.13 -31.69 -7.39
C MET A 248 25.34 -30.49 -6.47
N LEU A 249 26.42 -29.75 -6.70
CA LEU A 249 26.75 -28.48 -6.05
C LEU A 249 26.80 -27.37 -7.10
N LEU A 250 26.03 -26.29 -6.89
CA LEU A 250 25.97 -25.17 -7.82
C LEU A 250 26.81 -24.00 -7.32
N LEU A 251 27.62 -23.42 -8.20
CA LEU A 251 28.50 -22.28 -7.91
C LEU A 251 28.29 -21.18 -8.96
N GLY A 252 28.46 -19.92 -8.57
CA GLY A 252 28.32 -18.76 -9.46
C GLY A 252 28.87 -17.51 -8.80
N LYS A 253 28.22 -16.35 -9.00
CA LYS A 253 28.54 -15.04 -8.37
C LYS A 253 30.04 -14.82 -8.13
N ALA A 254 30.52 -15.09 -6.91
CA ALA A 254 31.90 -14.91 -6.48
C ALA A 254 32.93 -15.62 -7.36
N LEU A 255 32.58 -16.75 -8.00
CA LEU A 255 33.46 -17.52 -8.87
C LEU A 255 34.11 -16.64 -9.96
N GLY A 256 33.38 -15.68 -10.49
CA GLY A 256 33.86 -14.75 -11.52
C GLY A 256 34.84 -13.67 -11.07
N GLY A 257 35.15 -13.60 -9.77
CA GLY A 257 36.04 -12.59 -9.20
C GLY A 257 35.52 -11.16 -9.31
N GLY A 258 34.23 -10.99 -9.59
CA GLY A 258 33.59 -9.68 -9.82
C GLY A 258 33.79 -9.07 -11.21
N LEU A 259 34.51 -9.75 -12.13
CA LEU A 259 34.79 -9.23 -13.47
C LEU A 259 34.13 -10.04 -14.60
N MET A 260 34.04 -11.37 -14.45
CA MET A 260 33.55 -12.25 -15.52
C MET A 260 32.30 -13.05 -15.11
N PRO A 261 31.26 -13.15 -15.95
CA PRO A 261 30.13 -14.03 -15.70
C PRO A 261 30.56 -15.50 -15.88
N ILE A 262 30.41 -16.31 -14.83
CA ILE A 262 30.69 -17.75 -14.84
C ILE A 262 29.97 -18.45 -13.68
N SER A 263 29.64 -19.71 -13.88
CA SER A 263 29.02 -20.61 -12.92
C SER A 263 29.40 -22.05 -13.23
N ALA A 264 29.19 -22.95 -12.27
CA ALA A 264 29.51 -24.36 -12.40
C ALA A 264 28.45 -25.22 -11.73
N VAL A 265 28.19 -26.38 -12.33
CA VAL A 265 27.54 -27.52 -11.70
C VAL A 265 28.64 -28.55 -11.44
N VAL A 266 28.98 -28.80 -10.18
CA VAL A 266 29.89 -29.87 -9.79
C VAL A 266 29.04 -31.08 -9.40
N VAL A 267 29.36 -32.24 -9.95
CA VAL A 267 28.50 -33.42 -9.95
C VAL A 267 29.29 -34.63 -9.46
N ARG A 268 28.64 -35.50 -8.70
CA ARG A 268 29.18 -36.82 -8.39
C ARG A 268 29.27 -37.69 -9.64
N PRO A 269 30.37 -38.40 -9.92
CA PRO A 269 30.54 -39.20 -11.13
C PRO A 269 29.38 -40.16 -11.43
N GLU A 270 28.80 -40.77 -10.39
CA GLU A 270 27.68 -41.70 -10.54
C GLU A 270 26.34 -41.06 -10.93
N VAL A 271 26.24 -39.73 -10.80
CA VAL A 271 25.05 -38.94 -11.15
C VAL A 271 25.16 -38.43 -12.59
N TRP A 272 26.37 -38.35 -13.16
CA TRP A 272 26.57 -37.91 -14.53
C TRP A 272 25.81 -38.82 -15.52
N ASP A 273 25.19 -38.19 -16.52
CA ASP A 273 24.48 -38.88 -17.61
C ASP A 273 25.04 -38.43 -18.96
N ASP A 274 25.54 -39.37 -19.75
CA ASP A 274 26.16 -39.05 -21.05
C ASP A 274 25.18 -38.43 -22.05
N ARG A 275 23.85 -38.69 -21.93
CA ARG A 275 22.86 -38.02 -22.77
C ARG A 275 22.82 -36.53 -22.46
N PHE A 276 22.93 -36.15 -21.19
CA PHE A 276 23.09 -34.74 -20.81
C PHE A 276 24.38 -34.17 -21.38
N GLY A 277 25.51 -34.87 -21.19
CA GLY A 277 26.82 -34.43 -21.69
C GLY A 277 26.88 -34.24 -23.21
N LEU A 278 26.08 -34.99 -23.98
CA LEU A 278 25.98 -34.86 -25.43
C LEU A 278 24.99 -33.77 -25.88
N LEU A 279 23.89 -33.55 -25.15
CA LEU A 279 22.78 -32.69 -25.58
C LEU A 279 22.80 -31.29 -24.98
N HIS A 280 23.44 -31.09 -23.83
CA HIS A 280 23.54 -29.77 -23.20
C HIS A 280 24.81 -29.05 -23.63
N SER A 281 24.65 -27.83 -24.14
CA SER A 281 25.76 -26.93 -24.45
C SER A 281 25.32 -25.47 -24.26
N SER A 282 26.30 -24.56 -24.25
CA SER A 282 26.10 -23.11 -24.29
C SER A 282 27.27 -22.47 -25.00
N THR A 283 26.99 -21.48 -25.86
CA THR A 283 27.99 -20.81 -26.72
C THR A 283 29.13 -20.18 -25.92
N PHE A 284 28.81 -19.58 -24.77
CA PHE A 284 29.79 -18.85 -23.94
C PHE A 284 30.32 -19.67 -22.75
N ALA A 285 29.74 -20.84 -22.50
CA ALA A 285 30.27 -21.76 -21.51
C ALA A 285 31.69 -22.21 -21.91
N ASN A 286 32.50 -22.59 -20.92
CA ASN A 286 33.89 -22.99 -21.11
C ASN A 286 34.80 -21.90 -21.70
N ASN A 287 34.41 -20.61 -21.64
CA ASN A 287 35.25 -19.54 -22.17
C ASN A 287 36.52 -19.37 -21.30
N ASN A 288 37.70 -19.39 -21.93
CA ASN A 288 38.97 -19.40 -21.22
C ASN A 288 39.25 -18.10 -20.46
N LEU A 289 38.66 -16.97 -20.87
CA LEU A 289 38.84 -15.68 -20.19
C LEU A 289 38.15 -15.64 -18.82
N ALA A 290 36.90 -16.11 -18.74
CA ALA A 290 36.18 -16.27 -17.49
C ALA A 290 36.81 -17.36 -16.62
N CYS A 291 37.31 -18.44 -17.24
CA CYS A 291 38.06 -19.45 -16.51
C CYS A 291 39.36 -18.90 -15.92
N ALA A 292 40.06 -17.97 -16.59
CA ALA A 292 41.25 -17.31 -16.04
C ALA A 292 40.90 -16.47 -14.80
N ALA A 293 39.82 -15.69 -14.85
CA ALA A 293 39.30 -14.98 -13.68
C ALA A 293 38.93 -15.94 -12.54
N ALA A 294 38.20 -17.01 -12.84
CA ALA A 294 37.80 -17.99 -11.82
C ALA A 294 38.98 -18.74 -11.20
N ASN A 295 39.98 -19.09 -11.99
CA ASN A 295 41.23 -19.66 -11.47
C ASN A 295 41.93 -18.69 -10.52
N ALA A 296 42.01 -17.40 -10.87
CA ALA A 296 42.60 -16.39 -10.00
C ALA A 296 41.77 -16.15 -8.71
N THR A 297 40.44 -16.23 -8.79
CA THR A 297 39.56 -16.23 -7.61
C THR A 297 39.89 -17.39 -6.67
N LEU A 298 40.02 -18.60 -7.22
CA LEU A 298 40.39 -19.77 -6.43
C LEU A 298 41.81 -19.66 -5.86
N ASP A 299 42.77 -19.06 -6.61
CA ASP A 299 44.12 -18.81 -6.10
C ASP A 299 44.07 -17.95 -4.84
N LEU A 300 43.29 -16.85 -4.85
CA LEU A 300 43.19 -15.93 -3.71
C LEU A 300 42.47 -16.56 -2.50
N ILE A 301 41.37 -17.27 -2.72
CA ILE A 301 40.55 -17.83 -1.63
C ILE A 301 41.23 -19.04 -0.96
N LEU A 302 42.05 -19.78 -1.71
CA LEU A 302 42.72 -20.98 -1.23
C LEU A 302 44.16 -20.72 -0.74
N ASP A 303 44.68 -19.50 -0.90
CA ASP A 303 46.04 -19.16 -0.48
C ASP A 303 46.25 -19.33 1.03
N ASP A 304 47.52 -19.55 1.42
CA ASP A 304 47.97 -19.69 2.82
C ASP A 304 47.05 -20.55 3.71
N ASP A 305 46.77 -21.78 3.28
CA ASP A 305 45.87 -22.72 3.99
C ASP A 305 44.49 -22.09 4.30
N ARG A 306 43.89 -21.43 3.30
CA ARG A 306 42.59 -20.75 3.40
C ARG A 306 42.55 -19.69 4.50
N ALA A 307 43.67 -19.02 4.81
CA ALA A 307 43.74 -17.95 5.81
C ALA A 307 42.65 -16.89 5.57
N PHE A 308 42.41 -16.53 4.32
CA PHE A 308 41.38 -15.56 3.94
C PHE A 308 39.96 -15.99 4.37
N ILE A 309 39.61 -17.27 4.27
CA ILE A 309 38.30 -17.79 4.72
C ILE A 309 38.21 -17.74 6.25
N LYS A 310 39.29 -18.10 6.95
CA LYS A 310 39.38 -18.05 8.41
C LYS A 310 39.17 -16.61 8.92
N ASP A 311 39.75 -15.62 8.24
CA ASP A 311 39.56 -14.21 8.55
C ASP A 311 38.11 -13.75 8.35
N ILE A 312 37.45 -14.20 7.25
CA ILE A 312 36.03 -13.91 7.00
C ILE A 312 35.15 -14.52 8.10
N ALA A 313 35.46 -15.74 8.57
CA ALA A 313 34.74 -16.35 9.69
C ALA A 313 34.87 -15.50 10.96
N GLN A 314 36.10 -15.16 11.36
CA GLN A 314 36.37 -14.37 12.56
C GLN A 314 35.75 -12.96 12.52
N ASN A 315 35.88 -12.27 11.38
CA ASN A 315 35.27 -10.96 11.20
C ASN A 315 33.75 -11.08 11.05
N GLY A 316 33.25 -12.19 10.51
CA GLY A 316 31.83 -12.49 10.43
C GLY A 316 31.20 -12.67 11.81
N ASP A 317 31.91 -13.31 12.75
CA ASP A 317 31.49 -13.43 14.15
C ASP A 317 31.49 -12.06 14.83
N TYR A 318 32.55 -11.28 14.65
CA TYR A 318 32.59 -9.89 15.11
C TYR A 318 31.44 -9.06 14.55
N PHE A 319 31.12 -9.21 13.25
CA PHE A 319 30.02 -8.49 12.64
C PHE A 319 28.67 -8.88 13.26
N GLN A 320 28.45 -10.17 13.55
CA GLN A 320 27.26 -10.63 14.26
C GLN A 320 27.17 -10.01 15.65
N GLU A 321 28.25 -10.04 16.44
CA GLU A 321 28.31 -9.45 17.78
C GLU A 321 27.93 -7.96 17.75
N GLN A 322 28.45 -7.20 16.79
CA GLN A 322 28.16 -5.78 16.65
C GLN A 322 26.71 -5.51 16.23
N LEU A 323 26.13 -6.33 15.35
CA LEU A 323 24.73 -6.22 14.94
C LEU A 323 23.78 -6.60 16.09
N GLU A 324 24.11 -7.60 16.89
CA GLU A 324 23.33 -7.98 18.08
C GLU A 324 23.39 -6.88 19.14
N ALA A 325 24.56 -6.30 19.40
CA ALA A 325 24.69 -5.15 20.29
C ALA A 325 23.85 -3.94 19.81
N LEU A 326 23.70 -3.78 18.49
CA LEU A 326 22.83 -2.76 17.91
C LEU A 326 21.34 -3.09 18.12
N LYS A 327 20.94 -4.36 17.94
CA LYS A 327 19.57 -4.84 18.24
C LYS A 327 19.20 -4.60 19.69
N ASP A 328 20.09 -4.94 20.61
CA ASP A 328 19.90 -4.76 22.06
C ASP A 328 19.77 -3.29 22.45
N ARG A 329 20.43 -2.39 21.72
CA ARG A 329 20.31 -0.93 21.91
C ARG A 329 18.97 -0.38 21.41
N TYR A 330 18.39 -0.98 20.37
CA TYR A 330 17.15 -0.51 19.73
C TYR A 330 16.08 -1.61 19.55
N PRO A 331 15.59 -2.25 20.63
CA PRO A 331 14.61 -3.34 20.55
C PRO A 331 13.22 -2.89 20.03
N GLY A 332 12.96 -1.57 20.04
CA GLY A 332 11.77 -0.96 19.42
C GLY A 332 11.88 -0.74 17.90
N VAL A 333 13.07 -0.92 17.32
CA VAL A 333 13.36 -0.69 15.90
C VAL A 333 13.80 -1.97 15.20
N LEU A 334 14.63 -2.78 15.84
CA LEU A 334 15.18 -4.02 15.30
C LEU A 334 14.49 -5.23 15.95
N ILE A 335 14.20 -6.24 15.13
CA ILE A 335 13.54 -7.49 15.56
C ILE A 335 14.56 -8.61 15.64
N ASP A 336 15.43 -8.72 14.64
CA ASP A 336 16.29 -9.89 14.49
C ASP A 336 17.56 -9.58 13.69
N VAL A 337 18.61 -10.38 13.94
CA VAL A 337 19.88 -10.38 13.20
C VAL A 337 20.10 -11.79 12.68
N ARG A 338 20.32 -11.93 11.37
CA ARG A 338 20.39 -13.25 10.72
C ARG A 338 21.64 -13.42 9.89
N GLY A 339 21.98 -14.69 9.62
CA GLY A 339 22.97 -15.08 8.62
C GLY A 339 24.22 -15.73 9.19
N ARG A 340 25.26 -15.85 8.35
CA ARG A 340 26.58 -16.43 8.67
C ARG A 340 27.69 -15.72 7.89
N GLY A 341 28.89 -15.63 8.45
CA GLY A 341 30.03 -14.95 7.83
C GLY A 341 29.69 -13.51 7.42
N TYR A 342 29.91 -13.20 6.14
CA TYR A 342 29.56 -11.92 5.51
C TYR A 342 28.26 -11.97 4.72
N MET A 343 27.39 -12.94 5.02
CA MET A 343 26.02 -12.96 4.56
C MET A 343 25.14 -12.66 5.77
N ARG A 344 24.90 -11.38 6.04
CA ARG A 344 24.15 -10.91 7.21
C ARG A 344 22.88 -10.17 6.80
N ALA A 345 21.94 -10.09 7.72
CA ALA A 345 20.77 -9.24 7.58
C ALA A 345 20.27 -8.67 8.91
N LEU A 346 19.62 -7.52 8.81
CA LEU A 346 18.87 -6.89 9.89
C LEU A 346 17.38 -6.89 9.54
N GLU A 347 16.56 -7.43 10.43
CA GLU A 347 15.10 -7.29 10.35
C GLU A 347 14.64 -6.08 11.17
N PHE A 348 13.95 -5.16 10.50
CA PHE A 348 13.33 -4.01 11.13
C PHE A 348 11.88 -4.29 11.54
N ARG A 349 11.46 -3.71 12.65
CA ARG A 349 10.06 -3.69 13.09
C ARG A 349 9.24 -2.98 12.03
N LYS A 350 8.03 -3.50 11.75
CA LYS A 350 7.15 -2.87 10.76
C LYS A 350 6.76 -1.47 11.23
N PRO A 351 6.86 -0.44 10.39
CA PRO A 351 6.42 0.90 10.77
C PRO A 351 4.97 0.99 11.23
N VAL A 352 4.08 0.19 10.63
CA VAL A 352 2.66 0.14 10.99
C VAL A 352 2.43 -0.27 12.46
N GLU A 353 3.32 -1.09 13.03
CA GLU A 353 3.23 -1.52 14.44
C GLU A 353 3.63 -0.41 15.42
N ARG A 354 4.34 0.61 14.95
CA ARG A 354 4.77 1.76 15.78
C ARG A 354 3.72 2.87 15.85
N ALA A 355 2.85 2.97 14.84
CA ALA A 355 1.75 3.94 14.75
C ALA A 355 2.15 5.43 14.92
N ASP A 356 3.44 5.76 14.78
CA ASP A 356 4.00 7.10 15.04
C ASP A 356 4.09 7.98 13.77
N SER A 357 3.93 7.39 12.58
CA SER A 357 3.95 8.09 11.28
C SER A 357 3.12 7.37 10.21
N ALA A 358 2.21 8.12 9.60
CA ALA A 358 1.46 7.72 8.42
C ALA A 358 2.35 7.44 7.21
N SER A 359 3.34 8.31 6.97
CA SER A 359 4.26 8.18 5.86
C SER A 359 5.11 6.92 5.98
N MET A 360 5.58 6.59 7.18
CA MET A 360 6.33 5.35 7.41
C MET A 360 5.44 4.11 7.32
N ALA A 361 4.22 4.16 7.86
CA ALA A 361 3.24 3.09 7.70
C ALA A 361 2.97 2.81 6.22
N PHE A 362 2.76 3.86 5.41
CA PHE A 362 2.63 3.77 3.97
C PHE A 362 3.87 3.15 3.32
N CYS A 363 5.08 3.62 3.63
CA CYS A 363 6.32 3.03 3.10
C CYS A 363 6.44 1.54 3.46
N GLY A 364 6.10 1.14 4.69
CA GLY A 364 6.15 -0.26 5.13
C GLY A 364 5.10 -1.13 4.41
N LEU A 365 3.86 -0.66 4.31
CA LEU A 365 2.78 -1.40 3.68
C LEU A 365 2.95 -1.52 2.16
N ASN A 366 3.69 -0.63 1.51
CA ASN A 366 3.94 -0.68 0.07
C ASN A 366 5.36 -1.14 -0.32
N GLY A 367 6.16 -1.58 0.66
CA GLY A 367 7.49 -2.17 0.41
C GLY A 367 8.63 -1.19 0.17
N GLY A 368 8.40 0.10 0.37
CA GLY A 368 9.41 1.17 0.19
C GLY A 368 10.28 1.43 1.42
N PHE A 369 9.97 0.86 2.59
CA PHE A 369 10.63 1.22 3.86
C PHE A 369 12.15 0.97 3.85
N ILE A 370 12.61 -0.24 3.52
CA ILE A 370 14.06 -0.51 3.46
C ILE A 370 14.75 0.22 2.30
N GLY A 371 14.01 0.52 1.22
CA GLY A 371 14.50 1.41 0.16
C GLY A 371 14.77 2.83 0.67
N LEU A 372 13.87 3.36 1.50
CA LEU A 372 14.06 4.66 2.18
C LEU A 372 15.24 4.63 3.15
N LEU A 373 15.41 3.56 3.94
CA LEU A 373 16.57 3.43 4.83
C LEU A 373 17.87 3.35 4.04
N SER A 374 17.90 2.56 2.96
CA SER A 374 19.07 2.45 2.07
C SER A 374 19.38 3.79 1.39
N SER A 375 18.35 4.58 1.09
CA SER A 375 18.51 5.94 0.58
C SER A 375 19.20 6.85 1.59
N TYR A 376 18.75 6.84 2.85
CA TYR A 376 19.39 7.61 3.91
C TYR A 376 20.84 7.16 4.13
N LEU A 377 21.08 5.85 4.26
CA LEU A 377 22.42 5.30 4.42
C LEU A 377 23.34 5.70 3.27
N LEU A 378 22.86 5.70 2.03
CA LEU A 378 23.66 6.12 0.87
C LEU A 378 23.92 7.63 0.86
N ASN A 379 22.85 8.44 0.94
CA ASN A 379 22.92 9.88 0.71
C ASN A 379 23.41 10.68 1.92
N VAL A 380 23.27 10.14 3.13
CA VAL A 380 23.66 10.80 4.37
C VAL A 380 24.92 10.14 4.93
N GLU A 381 24.88 8.82 5.16
CA GLU A 381 25.98 8.10 5.81
C GLU A 381 27.08 7.60 4.84
N GLY A 382 26.83 7.66 3.54
CA GLY A 382 27.77 7.16 2.52
C GLY A 382 27.97 5.65 2.59
N VAL A 383 26.94 4.86 2.89
CA VAL A 383 26.97 3.38 2.91
C VAL A 383 25.93 2.83 1.95
N LEU A 384 26.37 2.06 0.96
CA LEU A 384 25.51 1.39 0.00
C LEU A 384 25.01 0.07 0.59
N THR A 385 23.70 -0.01 0.78
CA THR A 385 22.95 -1.21 1.18
C THR A 385 21.79 -1.45 0.22
N ALA A 386 21.06 -2.54 0.40
CA ALA A 386 19.82 -2.77 -0.35
C ALA A 386 18.79 -3.56 0.48
N PRO A 387 17.50 -3.49 0.13
CA PRO A 387 16.52 -4.46 0.59
C PRO A 387 16.84 -5.88 0.12
N VAL A 388 16.27 -6.86 0.81
CA VAL A 388 16.10 -8.20 0.25
C VAL A 388 14.90 -8.19 -0.69
N PHE A 389 14.98 -8.86 -1.85
CA PHE A 389 13.89 -8.78 -2.82
C PHE A 389 12.59 -9.49 -2.38
N ASN A 390 12.65 -10.52 -1.52
CA ASN A 390 11.45 -11.27 -1.09
C ASN A 390 10.86 -10.79 0.26
N ASP A 391 11.54 -9.93 1.01
CA ASP A 391 11.05 -9.40 2.29
C ASP A 391 11.37 -7.89 2.43
N ALA A 392 10.31 -7.08 2.45
CA ALA A 392 10.39 -5.63 2.57
C ALA A 392 10.78 -5.11 3.97
N LYS A 393 11.05 -5.99 4.94
CA LYS A 393 11.47 -5.64 6.31
C LYS A 393 12.94 -5.94 6.58
N VAL A 394 13.60 -6.64 5.66
CA VAL A 394 14.94 -7.17 5.87
C VAL A 394 15.92 -6.39 5.00
N MET A 395 16.94 -5.82 5.64
CA MET A 395 18.09 -5.22 4.95
C MET A 395 19.21 -6.25 4.88
N ARG A 396 19.75 -6.48 3.67
CA ARG A 396 20.94 -7.31 3.52
C ARG A 396 22.20 -6.52 3.77
N LEU A 397 23.19 -7.19 4.34
CA LEU A 397 24.54 -6.69 4.56
C LEU A 397 25.50 -7.77 4.03
N GLN A 398 26.02 -7.52 2.83
CA GLN A 398 26.90 -8.44 2.09
C GLN A 398 28.11 -7.66 1.54
N PRO A 399 29.08 -7.29 2.39
CA PRO A 399 30.27 -6.57 1.95
C PRO A 399 31.21 -7.45 1.09
N PRO A 400 32.26 -6.90 0.46
CA PRO A 400 33.29 -7.73 -0.14
C PRO A 400 33.93 -8.61 0.93
N LEU A 401 34.44 -9.77 0.53
CA LEU A 401 35.16 -10.68 1.43
C LEU A 401 36.44 -10.05 2.01
N ILE A 402 36.98 -9.03 1.34
CA ILE A 402 38.13 -8.24 1.81
C ILE A 402 37.79 -7.18 2.86
N ALA A 403 36.51 -6.97 3.19
CA ALA A 403 36.14 -6.01 4.23
C ALA A 403 36.75 -6.43 5.57
N GLY A 404 37.32 -5.48 6.31
CA GLY A 404 37.87 -5.70 7.63
C GLY A 404 36.98 -5.10 8.72
N ARG A 405 37.49 -5.13 9.96
CA ARG A 405 36.80 -4.55 11.12
C ARG A 405 36.51 -3.05 10.96
N ALA A 406 37.40 -2.30 10.32
CA ALA A 406 37.21 -0.86 10.09
C ALA A 406 35.99 -0.57 9.19
N GLU A 407 35.82 -1.34 8.11
CA GLU A 407 34.65 -1.25 7.25
C GLU A 407 33.37 -1.68 7.98
N ILE A 408 33.44 -2.76 8.77
CA ILE A 408 32.33 -3.22 9.61
C ILE A 408 31.91 -2.13 10.59
N ASP A 409 32.85 -1.54 11.33
CA ASP A 409 32.59 -0.51 12.33
C ASP A 409 31.95 0.74 11.70
N ARG A 410 32.41 1.14 10.50
CA ARG A 410 31.79 2.24 9.76
C ARG A 410 30.35 1.93 9.35
N CYS A 411 30.08 0.70 8.90
CA CYS A 411 28.71 0.27 8.60
C CYS A 411 27.83 0.27 9.87
N ILE A 412 28.34 -0.26 10.98
CA ILE A 412 27.63 -0.29 12.27
C ILE A 412 27.33 1.13 12.76
N SER A 413 28.26 2.07 12.62
CA SER A 413 28.03 3.48 12.97
C SER A 413 26.91 4.11 12.14
N ALA A 414 26.85 3.82 10.83
CA ALA A 414 25.78 4.30 9.96
C ALA A 414 24.43 3.69 10.33
N LEU A 415 24.41 2.40 10.66
CA LEU A 415 23.22 1.69 11.12
C LEU A 415 22.73 2.21 12.49
N ASP A 416 23.65 2.53 13.40
CA ASP A 416 23.34 3.17 14.69
C ASP A 416 22.69 4.54 14.51
N SER A 417 23.19 5.35 13.57
CA SER A 417 22.61 6.66 13.22
C SER A 417 21.15 6.52 12.75
N VAL A 418 20.88 5.66 11.76
CA VAL A 418 19.51 5.47 11.24
C VAL A 418 18.59 4.83 12.27
N CYS A 419 19.08 3.88 13.07
CA CYS A 419 18.30 3.30 14.17
C CYS A 419 17.97 4.35 15.23
N GLY A 420 18.89 5.26 15.55
CA GLY A 420 18.65 6.39 16.43
C GLY A 420 17.56 7.34 15.90
N VAL A 421 17.55 7.62 14.60
CA VAL A 421 16.51 8.42 13.93
C VAL A 421 15.15 7.74 14.06
N LEU A 422 15.07 6.45 13.72
CA LEU A 422 13.84 5.65 13.83
C LEU A 422 13.35 5.55 15.28
N ASN A 423 14.25 5.34 16.24
CA ASN A 423 13.89 5.22 17.65
C ASN A 423 13.25 6.51 18.19
N ARG A 424 13.71 7.69 17.73
CA ARG A 424 13.14 9.00 18.09
C ARG A 424 11.89 9.38 17.29
N GLY A 425 11.55 8.63 16.24
CA GLY A 425 10.49 9.01 15.30
C GLY A 425 10.82 10.29 14.51
N ASP A 426 12.10 10.61 14.31
CA ASP A 426 12.56 11.83 13.63
C ASP A 426 12.59 11.63 12.10
N TYR A 427 11.42 11.37 11.52
CA TYR A 427 11.29 11.06 10.10
C TYR A 427 11.60 12.25 9.18
N HIS A 428 11.57 13.47 9.72
CA HIS A 428 12.13 14.65 9.07
C HIS A 428 13.62 14.43 8.72
N MET A 429 14.45 14.02 9.68
CA MET A 429 15.86 13.71 9.40
C MET A 429 16.02 12.57 8.39
N LEU A 430 15.16 11.56 8.47
CA LEU A 430 15.21 10.43 7.53
C LEU A 430 14.92 10.82 6.09
N MET A 431 14.05 11.81 5.84
CA MET A 431 13.55 12.13 4.50
C MET A 431 14.11 13.43 3.92
N ARG A 432 14.75 14.28 4.72
CA ARG A 432 15.18 15.61 4.29
C ARG A 432 16.03 15.61 3.02
N HIS A 433 16.93 14.63 2.87
CA HIS A 433 17.80 14.50 1.68
C HIS A 433 17.05 14.18 0.38
N LEU A 434 15.77 13.79 0.45
CA LEU A 434 14.90 13.57 -0.72
C LEU A 434 14.12 14.81 -1.12
N VAL A 435 13.94 15.76 -0.21
CA VAL A 435 13.04 16.92 -0.38
C VAL A 435 13.77 18.26 -0.32
N THR A 436 15.10 18.23 -0.28
CA THR A 436 15.94 19.44 -0.33
C THR A 436 15.95 20.01 -1.76
N PRO A 437 15.85 21.35 -1.95
CA PRO A 437 15.63 21.98 -3.26
C PRO A 437 16.63 21.62 -4.37
N GLU A 438 17.93 21.45 -4.06
CA GLU A 438 18.95 21.08 -5.06
C GLU A 438 18.65 19.74 -5.76
N ARG A 439 17.99 18.81 -5.06
CA ARG A 439 17.55 17.53 -5.64
C ARG A 439 16.27 17.68 -6.46
N ARG A 440 15.39 18.62 -6.09
CA ARG A 440 14.14 18.89 -6.81
C ARG A 440 14.39 19.34 -8.24
N GLU A 441 15.37 20.22 -8.47
CA GLU A 441 15.70 20.71 -9.83
C GLU A 441 16.06 19.56 -10.79
N GLN A 442 16.67 18.48 -10.28
CA GLN A 442 16.98 17.28 -11.07
C GLN A 442 15.73 16.43 -11.37
N LEU A 443 14.74 16.47 -10.48
CA LEU A 443 13.52 15.66 -10.50
C LEU A 443 12.39 16.25 -11.35
N GLU A 444 12.37 17.55 -11.68
CA GLU A 444 11.20 18.25 -12.28
C GLU A 444 10.72 17.76 -13.67
N HIS A 445 11.38 16.78 -14.28
CA HIS A 445 11.08 16.32 -15.65
C HIS A 445 10.24 15.03 -15.78
N THR A 446 9.79 14.42 -14.69
CA THR A 446 9.06 13.13 -14.74
C THR A 446 7.58 13.25 -14.36
N ALA A 447 6.71 12.69 -15.20
CA ALA A 447 5.28 12.56 -14.91
C ALA A 447 5.03 11.64 -13.69
N PRO A 448 3.93 11.86 -12.94
CA PRO A 448 3.53 10.98 -11.85
C PRO A 448 3.37 9.54 -12.35
N THR A 449 3.94 8.59 -11.61
CA THR A 449 3.88 7.18 -11.99
C THR A 449 2.58 6.58 -11.45
N ALA A 450 1.96 5.67 -12.20
CA ALA A 450 1.10 4.68 -11.55
C ALA A 450 1.98 3.95 -10.52
N PRO A 451 1.49 3.71 -9.29
CA PRO A 451 2.29 3.08 -8.25
C PRO A 451 2.76 1.75 -8.81
N GLN A 452 4.09 1.60 -8.91
CA GLN A 452 4.62 0.28 -9.14
C GLN A 452 4.46 -0.46 -7.84
N GLN A 453 3.40 -1.26 -7.80
CA GLN A 453 3.34 -2.35 -6.86
C GLN A 453 4.66 -3.12 -6.98
N GLY A 454 5.37 -3.29 -5.86
CA GLY A 454 6.17 -4.50 -5.73
C GLY A 454 5.23 -5.66 -6.06
N PRO A 455 5.64 -6.63 -6.89
CA PRO A 455 4.70 -7.57 -7.48
C PRO A 455 3.93 -8.28 -6.36
N ALA A 456 2.62 -8.38 -6.57
CA ALA A 456 1.59 -8.94 -5.71
C ALA A 456 2.12 -9.76 -4.52
N ARG A 457 1.93 -9.23 -3.30
CA ARG A 457 1.91 -10.07 -2.08
C ARG A 457 0.82 -11.12 -2.29
N ASP A 458 1.09 -12.38 -1.94
CA ASP A 458 0.16 -13.51 -2.08
C ASP A 458 -1.28 -13.04 -1.83
N VAL A 459 -2.00 -12.77 -2.91
CA VAL A 459 -3.34 -12.20 -2.84
C VAL A 459 -4.24 -13.39 -2.59
N PRO A 460 -4.82 -13.54 -1.40
CA PRO A 460 -5.84 -14.56 -1.22
C PRO A 460 -6.96 -14.27 -2.23
N GLY A 461 -7.65 -15.30 -2.73
CA GLY A 461 -8.89 -15.09 -3.47
C GLY A 461 -9.84 -14.15 -2.71
N SER A 462 -10.77 -13.49 -3.41
CA SER A 462 -11.65 -12.49 -2.76
C SER A 462 -12.30 -13.07 -1.51
N ALA A 463 -12.04 -12.46 -0.36
CA ALA A 463 -12.56 -12.91 0.91
C ALA A 463 -13.90 -12.19 1.18
N PRO A 464 -14.98 -12.91 1.52
CA PRO A 464 -16.22 -12.29 1.98
C PRO A 464 -15.90 -11.33 3.13
N GLY A 465 -16.47 -10.12 3.10
CA GLY A 465 -16.24 -9.12 4.16
C GLY A 465 -14.96 -8.30 4.05
N ARG A 466 -14.07 -8.49 3.06
CA ARG A 466 -12.86 -7.67 2.92
C ARG A 466 -13.12 -6.36 2.18
N PHE A 467 -12.74 -5.20 2.73
CA PHE A 467 -12.90 -3.91 2.05
C PHE A 467 -11.61 -3.09 1.94
N CYS A 468 -11.60 -2.15 1.01
CA CYS A 468 -10.65 -1.05 0.98
C CYS A 468 -11.40 0.28 1.09
N PHE A 469 -10.82 1.28 1.74
CA PHE A 469 -11.40 2.62 1.83
C PHE A 469 -10.34 3.68 1.48
N LEU A 470 -10.66 4.51 0.48
CA LEU A 470 -9.73 5.47 -0.09
C LEU A 470 -9.85 6.83 0.61
N ILE A 471 -8.73 7.33 1.12
CA ILE A 471 -8.59 8.65 1.76
C ILE A 471 -7.62 9.54 0.97
N HIS A 472 -7.63 10.82 1.30
CA HIS A 472 -6.66 11.81 0.86
C HIS A 472 -6.52 12.88 1.96
N TYR A 473 -5.44 13.68 1.93
CA TYR A 473 -5.32 14.81 2.84
C TYR A 473 -6.34 15.89 2.48
N THR A 474 -7.16 16.31 3.44
CA THR A 474 -8.17 17.36 3.19
C THR A 474 -7.60 18.76 3.33
N GLN A 475 -6.51 18.89 4.10
CA GLN A 475 -5.77 20.12 4.37
C GLN A 475 -4.31 19.77 4.73
N GLU A 476 -3.39 20.72 4.56
CA GLU A 476 -1.97 20.52 4.93
C GLU A 476 -1.79 20.20 6.42
N ALA A 477 -2.67 20.71 7.29
CA ALA A 477 -2.65 20.39 8.71
C ALA A 477 -2.90 18.90 9.02
N ASP A 478 -3.49 18.13 8.10
CA ASP A 478 -3.66 16.68 8.26
C ASP A 478 -2.31 15.96 8.14
N LEU A 479 -1.42 16.44 7.26
CA LEU A 479 -0.07 15.89 7.09
C LEU A 479 0.74 16.01 8.38
N LEU A 480 0.76 17.20 8.99
CA LEU A 480 1.52 17.43 10.23
C LEU A 480 0.96 16.63 11.41
N ARG A 481 -0.33 16.31 11.38
CA ARG A 481 -0.96 15.45 12.39
C ARG A 481 -0.56 13.99 12.19
N SER A 482 -0.58 13.53 10.95
CA SER A 482 -0.26 12.15 10.60
C SER A 482 1.25 11.86 10.66
N ASP A 483 2.08 12.90 10.53
CA ASP A 483 3.54 12.85 10.58
C ASP A 483 4.11 14.02 11.41
N PRO A 484 4.05 13.97 12.75
CA PRO A 484 4.42 15.10 13.62
C PRO A 484 5.85 15.63 13.41
N SER A 485 6.81 14.77 13.07
CA SER A 485 8.20 15.18 12.84
C SER A 485 8.35 16.13 11.64
N PHE A 486 7.41 16.12 10.68
CA PHE A 486 7.44 16.98 9.49
C PHE A 486 7.15 18.46 9.82
N ALA A 487 6.76 18.77 11.06
CA ALA A 487 6.71 20.16 11.54
C ALA A 487 8.09 20.85 11.46
N ASN A 488 9.18 20.07 11.47
CA ASN A 488 10.55 20.57 11.36
C ASN A 488 10.98 20.90 9.92
N PHE A 489 10.23 20.48 8.90
CA PHE A 489 10.49 20.93 7.53
C PHE A 489 10.26 22.44 7.40
N THR A 490 11.05 23.07 6.54
CA THR A 490 10.71 24.39 5.99
C THR A 490 9.44 24.32 5.12
N ALA A 491 8.82 25.46 4.83
CA ALA A 491 7.65 25.50 3.94
C ALA A 491 7.98 24.96 2.52
N GLU A 492 9.21 25.21 2.04
CA GLU A 492 9.70 24.74 0.75
C GLU A 492 9.94 23.22 0.75
N GLU A 493 10.55 22.67 1.81
CA GLU A 493 10.72 21.22 1.96
C GLU A 493 9.36 20.50 2.06
N ARG A 494 8.37 21.07 2.77
CA ARG A 494 6.99 20.51 2.80
C ARG A 494 6.34 20.52 1.43
N SER A 495 6.45 21.64 0.68
CA SER A 495 5.94 21.70 -0.69
C SER A 495 6.63 20.67 -1.58
N THR A 496 7.93 20.50 -1.44
CA THR A 496 8.69 19.51 -2.23
C THR A 496 8.33 18.08 -1.84
N TRP A 497 8.10 17.82 -0.55
CA TRP A 497 7.61 16.54 -0.06
C TRP A 497 6.23 16.20 -0.66
N LEU A 498 5.31 17.17 -0.70
CA LEU A 498 3.99 16.99 -1.31
C LEU A 498 4.11 16.62 -2.79
N GLU A 499 5.01 17.25 -3.54
CA GLU A 499 5.28 16.88 -4.93
C GLU A 499 5.98 15.52 -5.08
N TRP A 500 6.86 15.18 -4.14
CA TRP A 500 7.54 13.88 -4.11
C TRP A 500 6.54 12.74 -3.90
N VAL A 501 5.65 12.85 -2.92
CA VAL A 501 4.68 11.79 -2.60
C VAL A 501 3.66 11.59 -3.72
N LYS A 502 3.30 12.63 -4.48
CA LYS A 502 2.46 12.51 -5.70
C LYS A 502 3.05 11.56 -6.73
N ARG A 503 4.38 11.46 -6.83
CA ARG A 503 5.08 10.59 -7.79
C ARG A 503 5.13 9.13 -7.35
N VAL A 504 5.11 8.90 -6.04
CA VAL A 504 4.99 7.55 -5.46
C VAL A 504 3.62 6.95 -5.79
N GLY A 505 2.58 7.79 -5.82
CA GLY A 505 1.22 7.40 -6.19
C GLY A 505 0.42 6.79 -5.03
N PRO A 506 -0.79 6.27 -5.30
CA PRO A 506 -1.64 5.69 -4.26
C PRO A 506 -1.14 4.34 -3.75
N GLY A 507 -1.54 3.99 -2.53
CA GLY A 507 -1.14 2.74 -1.88
C GLY A 507 -1.81 2.51 -0.54
N PHE A 508 -1.48 1.40 0.12
CA PHE A 508 -2.00 1.08 1.45
C PHE A 508 -1.42 2.02 2.50
N ALA A 509 -2.28 2.52 3.39
CA ALA A 509 -1.92 3.49 4.40
C ALA A 509 -2.09 2.93 5.82
N TRP A 510 -3.15 2.15 6.07
CA TRP A 510 -3.42 1.62 7.40
C TRP A 510 -4.29 0.36 7.39
N PRO A 511 -3.99 -0.68 8.19
CA PRO A 511 -4.89 -1.81 8.38
C PRO A 511 -6.05 -1.45 9.32
N VAL A 512 -7.26 -1.81 8.93
CA VAL A 512 -8.46 -1.68 9.76
C VAL A 512 -8.83 -3.06 10.27
N SER A 513 -8.62 -3.27 11.56
CA SER A 513 -9.24 -4.38 12.29
C SER A 513 -10.75 -4.15 12.25
N GLY A 514 -11.44 -4.76 11.29
CA GLY A 514 -12.89 -4.76 11.29
C GLY A 514 -13.43 -5.66 12.41
N GLY A 515 -14.72 -5.95 12.40
CA GLY A 515 -15.33 -6.72 13.47
C GLY A 515 -16.52 -7.55 13.03
N THR A 516 -17.10 -8.21 14.02
CA THR A 516 -18.32 -9.01 13.87
C THR A 516 -19.53 -8.11 14.07
N SER A 517 -20.40 -8.03 13.08
CA SER A 517 -21.65 -7.29 13.16
C SER A 517 -22.72 -8.06 13.94
N ARG A 518 -23.86 -7.42 14.23
CA ARG A 518 -24.94 -8.00 15.04
C ARG A 518 -25.52 -9.31 14.48
N ASP A 519 -25.42 -9.55 13.18
CA ASP A 519 -25.93 -10.77 12.54
C ASP A 519 -24.89 -11.91 12.43
N GLY A 520 -23.69 -11.71 12.96
CA GLY A 520 -22.59 -12.68 12.93
C GLY A 520 -21.63 -12.54 11.74
N SER A 521 -21.93 -11.68 10.76
CA SER A 521 -21.04 -11.40 9.63
C SER A 521 -19.79 -10.67 10.09
N THR A 522 -18.63 -10.98 9.49
CA THR A 522 -17.34 -10.37 9.83
C THR A 522 -16.77 -9.58 8.68
N THR A 523 -16.10 -8.47 9.00
CA THR A 523 -15.40 -7.65 8.00
C THR A 523 -13.99 -7.31 8.48
N GLU A 524 -13.08 -7.10 7.54
CA GLU A 524 -11.74 -6.55 7.75
C GLU A 524 -11.42 -5.64 6.57
N GLY A 525 -10.51 -4.68 6.73
CA GLY A 525 -10.20 -3.84 5.57
C GLY A 525 -8.92 -3.05 5.66
N MET A 526 -8.61 -2.35 4.57
CA MET A 526 -7.42 -1.52 4.43
C MET A 526 -7.80 -0.09 4.06
N ILE A 527 -7.22 0.87 4.76
CA ILE A 527 -7.18 2.26 4.31
C ILE A 527 -6.13 2.37 3.22
N MET A 528 -6.52 3.02 2.13
CA MET A 528 -5.64 3.39 1.04
C MET A 528 -5.57 4.90 0.96
N SER A 529 -4.41 5.46 0.64
CA SER A 529 -4.25 6.91 0.48
C SER A 529 -3.98 7.25 -0.97
N VAL A 530 -4.59 8.33 -1.44
CA VAL A 530 -4.14 9.09 -2.62
C VAL A 530 -3.46 10.36 -2.10
N PRO A 531 -2.17 10.58 -2.40
CA PRO A 531 -1.41 11.68 -1.82
C PRO A 531 -1.68 13.02 -2.52
N LEU A 532 -2.94 13.48 -2.47
CA LEU A 532 -3.42 14.70 -3.13
C LEU A 532 -4.22 15.57 -2.14
N LEU A 533 -4.09 16.89 -2.30
CA LEU A 533 -4.96 17.87 -1.65
C LEU A 533 -6.21 18.15 -2.52
N PRO A 534 -7.31 18.69 -1.97
CA PRO A 534 -8.49 19.05 -2.75
C PRO A 534 -8.17 19.92 -3.98
N THR A 535 -7.24 20.86 -3.83
CA THR A 535 -6.76 21.76 -4.89
C THR A 535 -6.12 21.03 -6.06
N ASP A 536 -5.50 19.87 -5.81
CA ASP A 536 -4.91 19.02 -6.86
C ASP A 536 -5.98 18.19 -7.59
N MET A 537 -7.11 17.94 -6.95
CA MET A 537 -8.16 17.04 -7.45
C MET A 537 -9.22 17.74 -8.31
N MET A 538 -9.15 19.07 -8.39
CA MET A 538 -10.12 19.92 -9.06
C MET A 538 -9.51 20.64 -10.27
N GLY A 539 -10.35 21.32 -11.06
CA GLY A 539 -9.90 22.11 -12.22
C GLY A 539 -9.04 21.31 -13.21
N LYS A 540 -7.80 21.75 -13.43
CA LYS A 540 -6.83 21.14 -14.36
C LYS A 540 -6.28 19.80 -13.84
N GLY A 541 -6.12 19.63 -12.52
CA GLY A 541 -5.55 18.42 -11.90
C GLY A 541 -6.54 17.25 -11.79
N ARG A 542 -7.84 17.51 -11.99
CA ARG A 542 -8.91 16.49 -11.92
C ARG A 542 -8.65 15.23 -12.76
N ARG A 543 -8.05 15.37 -13.94
CA ARG A 543 -7.75 14.22 -14.81
C ARG A 543 -6.72 13.29 -14.18
N GLU A 544 -5.68 13.85 -13.59
CA GLU A 544 -4.60 13.12 -12.92
C GLU A 544 -5.11 12.45 -11.65
N ALA A 545 -5.84 13.19 -10.81
CA ALA A 545 -6.48 12.64 -9.62
C ALA A 545 -7.40 11.46 -9.94
N ARG A 546 -8.21 11.57 -11.01
CA ARG A 546 -9.04 10.45 -11.49
C ARG A 546 -8.19 9.24 -11.88
N GLY A 547 -7.04 9.45 -12.53
CA GLY A 547 -6.10 8.38 -12.88
C GLY A 547 -5.57 7.64 -11.65
N MET A 548 -5.15 8.37 -10.61
CA MET A 548 -4.69 7.76 -9.35
C MET A 548 -5.80 6.99 -8.62
N ILE A 549 -7.00 7.56 -8.52
CA ILE A 549 -8.14 6.88 -7.88
C ILE A 549 -8.51 5.61 -8.66
N GLN A 550 -8.45 5.65 -9.99
CA GLN A 550 -8.66 4.48 -10.83
C GLN A 550 -7.58 3.41 -10.65
N ALA A 551 -6.32 3.78 -10.43
CA ALA A 551 -5.25 2.84 -10.11
C ALA A 551 -5.47 2.18 -8.73
N SER A 552 -6.03 2.92 -7.78
CA SER A 552 -6.38 2.42 -6.44
C SER A 552 -7.41 1.29 -6.50
N ALA A 553 -8.35 1.33 -7.46
CA ALA A 553 -9.29 0.24 -7.68
C ALA A 553 -8.62 -1.06 -8.15
N GLY A 554 -7.58 -0.95 -8.99
CA GLY A 554 -6.77 -2.10 -9.38
C GLY A 554 -6.06 -2.73 -8.18
N ILE A 555 -5.41 -1.91 -7.35
CA ILE A 555 -4.76 -2.37 -6.11
C ILE A 555 -5.76 -3.04 -5.16
N ALA A 556 -6.97 -2.47 -5.00
CA ALA A 556 -8.01 -3.06 -4.15
C ALA A 556 -8.52 -4.40 -4.69
N ALA A 557 -8.70 -4.53 -6.01
CA ALA A 557 -9.07 -5.81 -6.63
C ALA A 557 -7.97 -6.85 -6.43
N GLU A 558 -6.70 -6.44 -6.60
CA GLU A 558 -5.52 -7.25 -6.27
C GLU A 558 -5.31 -7.46 -4.77
N PHE A 559 -6.09 -6.87 -3.88
CA PHE A 559 -6.08 -7.22 -2.45
C PHE A 559 -7.15 -8.29 -2.13
N GLY A 560 -7.98 -8.64 -3.11
CA GLY A 560 -9.17 -9.47 -2.92
C GLY A 560 -10.26 -8.75 -2.14
N ALA A 561 -10.31 -7.42 -2.20
CA ALA A 561 -11.41 -6.65 -1.59
C ALA A 561 -12.72 -6.92 -2.34
N SER A 562 -13.80 -7.18 -1.59
CA SER A 562 -15.17 -7.23 -2.11
C SER A 562 -15.77 -5.82 -2.30
N ARG A 563 -15.16 -4.80 -1.70
CA ARG A 563 -15.66 -3.43 -1.73
C ARG A 563 -14.54 -2.38 -1.72
N LEU A 564 -14.70 -1.34 -2.52
CA LEU A 564 -13.89 -0.10 -2.46
C LEU A 564 -14.78 1.11 -2.12
N GLY A 565 -14.51 1.74 -0.97
CA GLY A 565 -15.15 2.99 -0.58
C GLY A 565 -14.34 4.22 -1.00
N LEU A 566 -15.03 5.30 -1.38
CA LEU A 566 -14.42 6.58 -1.76
C LEU A 566 -14.68 7.66 -0.71
N GLY A 567 -13.64 8.11 -0.01
CA GLY A 567 -13.71 9.20 0.96
C GLY A 567 -13.55 10.60 0.36
N ALA A 568 -14.36 11.55 0.86
CA ALA A 568 -14.24 12.99 0.58
C ALA A 568 -14.10 13.33 -0.92
N PHE A 569 -13.05 14.06 -1.32
CA PHE A 569 -12.89 14.53 -2.71
C PHE A 569 -12.60 13.41 -3.72
N THR A 570 -12.27 12.20 -3.27
CA THR A 570 -12.08 11.07 -4.20
C THR A 570 -13.38 10.72 -4.93
N SER A 571 -14.52 10.81 -4.26
CA SER A 571 -15.85 10.68 -4.85
C SER A 571 -16.16 11.84 -5.81
N ILE A 572 -15.85 13.09 -5.43
CA ILE A 572 -16.12 14.28 -6.26
C ILE A 572 -15.29 14.28 -7.55
N ALA A 573 -13.99 14.02 -7.44
CA ALA A 573 -13.06 13.93 -8.57
C ALA A 573 -13.53 12.90 -9.60
N THR A 574 -14.24 11.86 -9.16
CA THR A 574 -14.73 10.73 -9.95
C THR A 574 -16.22 10.78 -10.31
N ASN A 575 -16.86 11.96 -10.19
CA ASN A 575 -18.29 12.15 -10.47
C ASN A 575 -19.21 11.28 -9.61
N GLY A 576 -18.96 11.24 -8.29
CA GLY A 576 -19.67 10.36 -7.36
C GLY A 576 -19.29 8.90 -7.56
N GLY A 577 -18.02 8.58 -7.86
CA GLY A 577 -17.53 7.22 -8.08
C GLY A 577 -17.84 6.58 -9.45
N ALA A 578 -18.73 7.16 -10.25
CA ALA A 578 -19.10 6.64 -11.59
C ALA A 578 -17.90 6.47 -12.54
N ALA A 579 -16.84 7.25 -12.36
CA ALA A 579 -15.63 7.15 -13.17
C ALA A 579 -14.72 5.94 -12.82
N VAL A 580 -14.96 5.27 -11.71
CA VAL A 580 -14.16 4.15 -11.16
C VAL A 580 -14.92 2.82 -11.23
N ALA A 581 -16.26 2.88 -11.29
CA ALA A 581 -17.16 1.74 -11.47
C ALA A 581 -16.69 0.78 -12.58
N GLY A 582 -16.95 -0.51 -12.38
CA GLY A 582 -16.63 -1.58 -13.34
C GLY A 582 -15.13 -1.94 -13.46
N ARG A 583 -14.28 -1.51 -12.52
CA ARG A 583 -12.82 -1.81 -12.53
C ARG A 583 -12.40 -2.94 -11.59
N GLY A 584 -13.11 -4.06 -11.66
CA GLY A 584 -12.72 -5.31 -10.98
C GLY A 584 -13.09 -5.40 -9.49
N VAL A 585 -13.35 -4.27 -8.83
CA VAL A 585 -13.91 -4.21 -7.46
C VAL A 585 -15.16 -3.34 -7.45
N PRO A 586 -16.27 -3.81 -6.85
CA PRO A 586 -17.45 -2.99 -6.63
C PRO A 586 -17.16 -1.75 -5.78
N VAL A 587 -17.69 -0.60 -6.16
CA VAL A 587 -17.39 0.72 -5.58
C VAL A 587 -18.59 1.26 -4.81
N THR A 588 -18.33 2.00 -3.74
CA THR A 588 -19.32 2.91 -3.16
C THR A 588 -18.74 4.31 -2.94
N SER A 589 -19.55 5.34 -3.17
CA SER A 589 -19.25 6.70 -2.73
C SER A 589 -19.56 6.96 -1.25
N GLY A 590 -20.39 6.11 -0.64
CA GLY A 590 -20.83 6.28 0.74
C GLY A 590 -21.83 7.41 0.98
N ASN A 591 -22.30 8.07 -0.09
CA ASN A 591 -23.18 9.23 0.03
C ASN A 591 -24.55 8.87 0.63
N THR A 592 -25.04 7.64 0.46
CA THR A 592 -26.39 7.27 0.91
C THR A 592 -26.43 7.12 2.43
N LEU A 593 -25.57 6.34 3.04
CA LEU A 593 -25.50 6.21 4.51
C LEU A 593 -25.09 7.52 5.17
N THR A 594 -24.21 8.31 4.54
CA THR A 594 -23.89 9.67 4.99
C THR A 594 -25.14 10.55 5.05
N THR A 595 -26.00 10.46 4.03
CA THR A 595 -27.28 11.18 4.01
C THR A 595 -28.24 10.66 5.06
N VAL A 596 -28.44 9.35 5.12
CA VAL A 596 -29.35 8.69 6.08
C VAL A 596 -28.97 9.03 7.51
N SER A 597 -27.69 8.91 7.86
CA SER A 597 -27.18 9.24 9.20
C SER A 597 -27.32 10.73 9.50
N GLY A 598 -26.97 11.62 8.56
CA GLY A 598 -27.12 13.08 8.73
C GLY A 598 -28.57 13.53 8.93
N VAL A 599 -29.50 13.03 8.11
CA VAL A 599 -30.94 13.32 8.24
C VAL A 599 -31.47 12.77 9.57
N THR A 600 -31.16 11.52 9.92
CA THR A 600 -31.63 10.91 11.17
C THR A 600 -31.09 11.63 12.40
N ALA A 601 -29.81 12.04 12.38
CA ALA A 601 -29.20 12.80 13.46
C ALA A 601 -29.85 14.19 13.61
N LEU A 602 -30.15 14.87 12.49
CA LEU A 602 -30.87 16.16 12.49
C LEU A 602 -32.27 16.02 13.09
N GLU A 603 -33.01 14.97 12.75
CA GLU A 603 -34.32 14.70 13.33
C GLU A 603 -34.24 14.41 14.84
N ARG A 604 -33.29 13.56 15.27
CA ARG A 604 -33.07 13.27 16.70
C ARG A 604 -32.71 14.54 17.47
N ALA A 605 -31.83 15.37 16.92
CA ALA A 605 -31.45 16.65 17.52
C ALA A 605 -32.61 17.63 17.58
N ALA A 606 -33.45 17.69 16.53
CA ALA A 606 -34.66 18.51 16.48
C ALA A 606 -35.63 18.15 17.62
N TRP A 607 -35.93 16.85 17.79
CA TRP A 607 -36.80 16.37 18.85
C TRP A 607 -36.26 16.70 20.24
N ARG A 608 -34.95 16.50 20.48
CA ARG A 608 -34.29 16.86 21.75
C ARG A 608 -34.31 18.37 22.00
N ALA A 609 -34.25 19.18 20.95
CA ALA A 609 -34.37 20.64 21.01
C ALA A 609 -35.83 21.15 21.06
N GLY A 610 -36.84 20.26 21.14
CA GLY A 610 -38.26 20.65 21.19
C GLY A 610 -38.83 21.18 19.86
N ILE A 611 -38.14 20.91 18.75
CA ILE A 611 -38.58 21.22 17.39
C ILE A 611 -39.22 19.96 16.81
N ASP A 612 -40.50 20.05 16.48
CA ASP A 612 -41.21 18.99 15.74
C ASP A 612 -40.95 19.17 14.24
N PRO A 613 -40.25 18.24 13.56
CA PRO A 613 -39.99 18.33 12.13
C PRO A 613 -41.24 18.54 11.29
N ALA A 614 -42.40 18.00 11.72
CA ALA A 614 -43.69 18.16 11.04
C ALA A 614 -44.21 19.59 10.98
N THR A 615 -43.62 20.50 11.77
CA THR A 615 -43.96 21.92 11.83
C THR A 615 -42.79 22.85 11.47
N ALA A 616 -41.62 22.29 11.19
CA ALA A 616 -40.38 23.03 11.03
C ALA A 616 -40.18 23.53 9.59
N ASN A 617 -39.49 24.66 9.49
CA ASN A 617 -38.92 25.15 8.24
C ASN A 617 -37.52 24.56 8.05
N VAL A 618 -37.39 23.68 7.05
CA VAL A 618 -36.14 22.96 6.78
C VAL A 618 -35.42 23.60 5.61
N VAL A 619 -34.14 23.90 5.78
CA VAL A 619 -33.26 24.42 4.73
C VAL A 619 -32.20 23.39 4.40
N VAL A 620 -32.08 23.04 3.12
CA VAL A 620 -31.03 22.13 2.63
C VAL A 620 -30.06 22.92 1.77
N VAL A 621 -28.83 23.12 2.27
CA VAL A 621 -27.75 23.81 1.58
C VAL A 621 -26.94 22.81 0.78
N GLY A 622 -26.77 23.06 -0.52
CA GLY A 622 -26.17 22.10 -1.45
C GLY A 622 -27.17 21.11 -2.05
N ALA A 623 -28.44 21.50 -2.14
CA ALA A 623 -29.53 20.64 -2.62
C ALA A 623 -29.34 20.08 -4.04
N THR A 624 -28.45 20.65 -4.85
CA THR A 624 -28.11 20.18 -6.20
C THR A 624 -27.06 19.06 -6.23
N GLY A 625 -26.43 18.76 -5.09
CA GLY A 625 -25.46 17.67 -4.93
C GLY A 625 -26.13 16.35 -4.56
N ALA A 626 -25.39 15.24 -4.60
CA ALA A 626 -25.94 13.89 -4.34
C ALA A 626 -26.57 13.78 -2.93
N ILE A 627 -25.81 14.15 -1.90
CA ILE A 627 -26.25 14.13 -0.50
C ILE A 627 -27.39 15.13 -0.27
N GLY A 628 -27.23 16.38 -0.72
CA GLY A 628 -28.25 17.42 -0.53
C GLY A 628 -29.58 17.09 -1.23
N ARG A 629 -29.54 16.53 -2.44
CA ARG A 629 -30.74 16.08 -3.17
C ARG A 629 -31.46 14.97 -2.43
N LEU A 630 -30.75 13.92 -2.03
CA LEU A 630 -31.35 12.81 -1.28
C LEU A 630 -31.88 13.27 0.08
N ALA A 631 -31.13 14.12 0.80
CA ALA A 631 -31.59 14.72 2.05
C ALA A 631 -32.88 15.53 1.86
N SER A 632 -32.99 16.27 0.76
CA SER A 632 -34.20 17.03 0.41
C SER A 632 -35.41 16.13 0.24
N LEU A 633 -35.26 15.01 -0.48
CA LEU A 633 -36.31 14.01 -0.65
C LEU A 633 -36.72 13.37 0.70
N MET A 634 -35.75 13.00 1.54
CA MET A 634 -36.03 12.39 2.84
C MET A 634 -36.72 13.36 3.81
N LEU A 635 -36.20 14.59 3.94
CA LEU A 635 -36.74 15.62 4.84
C LEU A 635 -38.11 16.12 4.37
N ALA A 636 -38.37 16.18 3.07
CA ALA A 636 -39.66 16.62 2.52
C ALA A 636 -40.85 15.77 3.01
N ARG A 637 -40.65 14.46 3.22
CA ARG A 637 -41.69 13.52 3.71
C ARG A 637 -42.25 13.93 5.07
N ARG A 638 -41.46 14.68 5.87
CA ARG A 638 -41.76 15.02 7.25
C ARG A 638 -41.74 16.51 7.56
N ALA A 639 -41.23 17.37 6.67
CA ALA A 639 -41.18 18.81 6.91
C ALA A 639 -42.52 19.52 6.66
N ASN A 640 -42.68 20.72 7.24
CA ASN A 640 -43.79 21.63 6.92
C ASN A 640 -43.46 22.60 5.78
N GLN A 641 -42.21 23.07 5.73
CA GLN A 641 -41.67 23.87 4.64
C GLN A 641 -40.26 23.40 4.31
N LEU A 642 -39.90 23.46 3.03
CA LEU A 642 -38.59 23.08 2.53
C LEU A 642 -38.02 24.21 1.65
N THR A 643 -36.81 24.64 1.96
CA THR A 643 -36.05 25.59 1.14
C THR A 643 -34.77 24.91 0.64
N LEU A 644 -34.68 24.77 -0.68
CA LEU A 644 -33.54 24.20 -1.40
C LEU A 644 -32.56 25.33 -1.75
N VAL A 645 -31.31 25.21 -1.31
CA VAL A 645 -30.28 26.22 -1.58
C VAL A 645 -29.20 25.66 -2.48
N GLY A 646 -29.01 26.31 -3.63
CA GLY A 646 -27.98 25.98 -4.62
C GLY A 646 -26.81 26.95 -4.57
N ASN A 647 -25.67 26.56 -5.17
CA ASN A 647 -24.49 27.41 -5.22
C ASN A 647 -24.68 28.60 -6.17
N ALA A 648 -24.65 29.83 -5.64
CA ALA A 648 -24.80 31.06 -6.42
C ALA A 648 -23.74 31.26 -7.51
N SER A 649 -22.55 30.68 -7.37
CA SER A 649 -21.49 30.78 -8.39
C SER A 649 -21.71 29.83 -9.58
N ASN A 650 -22.59 28.84 -9.46
CA ASN A 650 -22.93 27.92 -10.53
C ASN A 650 -24.09 28.47 -11.38
N ARG A 651 -23.81 28.84 -12.63
CA ARG A 651 -24.80 29.38 -13.58
C ARG A 651 -25.98 28.45 -13.86
N GLN A 652 -25.82 27.14 -13.64
CA GLN A 652 -26.87 26.13 -13.81
C GLN A 652 -27.58 25.77 -12.50
N ALA A 653 -27.23 26.39 -11.36
CA ALA A 653 -27.77 26.05 -10.06
C ALA A 653 -29.30 26.09 -10.03
N GLN A 654 -29.91 27.13 -10.62
CA GLN A 654 -31.36 27.25 -10.66
C GLN A 654 -32.01 26.10 -11.42
N GLN A 655 -31.48 25.74 -12.60
CA GLN A 655 -32.01 24.61 -13.39
C GLN A 655 -31.92 23.28 -12.63
N PHE A 656 -30.85 23.06 -11.86
CA PHE A 656 -30.73 21.87 -11.02
C PHE A 656 -31.69 21.92 -9.83
N LEU A 657 -31.87 23.08 -9.19
CA LEU A 657 -32.83 23.25 -8.10
C LEU A 657 -34.26 23.02 -8.57
N ASP A 658 -34.63 23.51 -9.76
CA ASP A 658 -35.96 23.31 -10.34
C ASP A 658 -36.23 21.81 -10.53
N ARG A 659 -35.23 21.05 -11.01
CA ARG A 659 -35.33 19.58 -11.13
C ARG A 659 -35.55 18.91 -9.78
N VAL A 660 -34.77 19.26 -8.75
CA VAL A 660 -34.94 18.68 -7.41
C VAL A 660 -36.29 19.07 -6.81
N THR A 661 -36.79 20.27 -7.12
CA THR A 661 -38.14 20.71 -6.70
C THR A 661 -39.22 19.87 -7.36
N ASP A 662 -39.13 19.62 -8.67
CA ASP A 662 -40.04 18.72 -9.40
C ASP A 662 -40.02 17.31 -8.80
N GLU A 663 -38.84 16.76 -8.51
CA GLU A 663 -38.69 15.44 -7.89
C GLU A 663 -39.34 15.35 -6.50
N VAL A 664 -39.15 16.37 -5.66
CA VAL A 664 -39.78 16.43 -4.34
C VAL A 664 -41.30 16.46 -4.47
N VAL A 665 -41.84 17.30 -5.36
CA VAL A 665 -43.29 17.42 -5.56
C VAL A 665 -43.89 16.14 -6.14
N HIS A 666 -43.24 15.53 -7.14
CA HIS A 666 -43.65 14.27 -7.75
C HIS A 666 -43.65 13.11 -6.74
N MET A 667 -42.61 13.02 -5.90
CA MET A 667 -42.54 12.02 -4.84
C MET A 667 -43.70 12.19 -3.84
N LEU A 668 -43.94 13.42 -3.37
CA LEU A 668 -44.99 13.69 -2.40
C LEU A 668 -46.41 13.52 -2.96
N SER A 669 -46.64 13.72 -4.26
CA SER A 669 -47.95 13.48 -4.88
C SER A 669 -48.31 11.99 -4.91
N ASN A 670 -47.30 11.12 -5.01
CA ASN A 670 -47.47 9.69 -5.20
C ASN A 670 -47.43 8.89 -3.88
N GLU A 671 -46.85 9.46 -2.83
CA GLU A 671 -46.67 8.79 -1.55
C GLU A 671 -47.98 8.73 -0.73
N HIS A 672 -48.34 7.54 -0.23
CA HIS A 672 -49.50 7.39 0.65
C HIS A 672 -49.24 8.01 2.04
N PRO A 673 -50.16 8.82 2.57
CA PRO A 673 -49.95 9.53 3.83
C PRO A 673 -49.89 8.54 5.01
N SER A 674 -48.72 8.44 5.62
CA SER A 674 -48.51 7.82 6.93
C SER A 674 -49.04 8.74 8.05
N PRO A 675 -49.43 8.21 9.22
CA PRO A 675 -49.70 9.02 10.42
C PRO A 675 -48.57 9.99 10.80
N SER A 676 -47.34 9.71 10.35
CA SER A 676 -46.13 10.53 10.55
C SER A 676 -45.81 11.47 9.39
N ALA A 677 -46.70 11.62 8.38
CA ALA A 677 -46.47 12.47 7.22
C ALA A 677 -46.50 13.97 7.60
N GLY A 678 -45.51 14.72 7.12
CA GLY A 678 -45.35 16.16 7.40
C GLY A 678 -46.40 17.04 6.71
N GLY A 679 -46.37 18.34 7.05
CA GLY A 679 -47.25 19.35 6.44
C GLY A 679 -47.13 19.45 4.92
N LEU A 680 -45.93 19.21 4.35
CA LEU A 680 -45.69 19.22 2.91
C LEU A 680 -46.43 18.13 2.15
N ASN A 681 -46.33 16.87 2.60
CA ASN A 681 -47.00 15.73 1.96
C ASN A 681 -48.52 15.98 1.87
N ARG A 682 -49.12 16.40 2.99
CA ARG A 682 -50.55 16.73 3.05
C ARG A 682 -50.92 17.86 2.08
N CYS A 683 -50.10 18.91 2.01
CA CYS A 683 -50.33 20.07 1.16
C CYS A 683 -50.24 19.71 -0.34
N VAL A 684 -49.23 18.93 -0.75
CA VAL A 684 -49.07 18.51 -2.15
C VAL A 684 -50.24 17.65 -2.60
N ARG A 685 -50.65 16.66 -1.79
CA ARG A 685 -51.80 15.79 -2.13
C ARG A 685 -53.16 16.50 -2.07
N GLU A 686 -53.29 17.58 -1.31
CA GLU A 686 -54.50 18.42 -1.32
C GLU A 686 -54.65 19.15 -2.67
N TYR A 687 -53.53 19.46 -3.33
CA TYR A 687 -53.49 20.37 -4.49
C TYR A 687 -53.15 19.72 -5.82
N LEU A 688 -52.59 18.51 -5.82
CA LEU A 688 -52.26 17.75 -7.01
C LEU A 688 -52.80 16.32 -6.92
N GLU A 689 -53.26 15.81 -8.07
CA GLU A 689 -53.54 14.39 -8.24
C GLU A 689 -52.24 13.57 -8.25
N PRO A 690 -52.28 12.28 -7.85
CA PRO A 690 -51.14 11.38 -7.97
C PRO A 690 -50.61 11.37 -9.41
N GLN A 691 -49.31 11.61 -9.53
CA GLN A 691 -48.58 11.52 -10.78
C GLN A 691 -48.29 10.04 -11.11
N GLY A 692 -48.11 9.71 -12.39
CA GLY A 692 -47.67 8.36 -12.77
C GLY A 692 -46.24 8.06 -12.32
N ASP A 693 -45.77 6.83 -12.58
CA ASP A 693 -44.41 6.39 -12.22
C ASP A 693 -43.32 7.20 -12.95
N GLU A 694 -43.60 7.73 -14.15
CA GLU A 694 -42.67 8.58 -14.88
C GLU A 694 -42.61 10.00 -14.30
N MET A 695 -41.38 10.52 -14.13
CA MET A 695 -41.13 11.86 -13.61
C MET A 695 -41.67 12.94 -14.55
N THR A 696 -42.61 13.74 -14.04
CA THR A 696 -43.26 14.81 -14.80
C THR A 696 -42.51 16.14 -14.60
N LYS A 697 -41.88 16.65 -15.66
CA LYS A 697 -41.18 17.94 -15.62
C LYS A 697 -42.18 19.09 -15.49
N GLY A 698 -41.92 20.04 -14.59
CA GLY A 698 -42.73 21.22 -14.37
C GLY A 698 -43.89 21.02 -13.39
N VAL A 699 -44.03 19.85 -12.77
CA VAL A 699 -45.07 19.59 -11.75
C VAL A 699 -44.95 20.53 -10.55
N ALA A 700 -43.74 21.00 -10.21
CA ALA A 700 -43.55 22.00 -9.17
C ALA A 700 -44.18 23.36 -9.54
N ASN A 701 -44.17 23.73 -10.83
CA ASN A 701 -44.83 24.95 -11.29
C ASN A 701 -46.36 24.80 -11.23
N GLU A 702 -46.89 23.62 -11.52
CA GLU A 702 -48.31 23.32 -11.36
C GLU A 702 -48.73 23.42 -9.89
N PHE A 703 -47.95 22.83 -8.99
CA PHE A 703 -48.16 22.95 -7.54
C PHE A 703 -48.11 24.41 -7.07
N ALA A 704 -47.12 25.18 -7.53
CA ALA A 704 -46.98 26.58 -7.18
C ALA A 704 -48.19 27.42 -7.66
N ARG A 705 -48.70 27.16 -8.87
CA ARG A 705 -49.92 27.77 -9.39
C ARG A 705 -51.14 27.39 -8.55
N ALA A 706 -51.29 26.11 -8.22
CA ALA A 706 -52.39 25.61 -7.39
C ALA A 706 -52.39 26.22 -5.96
N CYS A 707 -51.22 26.51 -5.40
CA CYS A 707 -51.08 27.26 -4.16
C CYS A 707 -51.50 28.72 -4.31
N ALA A 708 -51.05 29.38 -5.39
CA ALA A 708 -51.34 30.79 -5.66
C ALA A 708 -52.84 31.04 -5.92
N GLU A 709 -53.50 30.16 -6.68
CA GLU A 709 -54.95 30.22 -6.94
C GLU A 709 -55.78 30.11 -5.64
N ARG A 710 -55.24 29.45 -4.61
CA ARG A 710 -55.87 29.31 -3.28
C ARG A 710 -55.36 30.34 -2.26
N GLY A 711 -54.57 31.33 -2.69
CA GLY A 711 -54.03 32.39 -1.83
C GLY A 711 -53.07 31.91 -0.75
N ARG A 712 -52.42 30.75 -0.94
CA ARG A 712 -51.45 30.18 0.03
C ARG A 712 -50.01 30.36 -0.45
N SER A 713 -49.08 30.49 0.49
CA SER A 713 -47.64 30.51 0.21
C SER A 713 -47.16 29.15 -0.27
N VAL A 714 -46.30 29.12 -1.29
CA VAL A 714 -45.68 27.88 -1.77
C VAL A 714 -44.70 27.36 -0.72
N PRO A 715 -44.92 26.17 -0.14
CA PRO A 715 -44.13 25.69 1.01
C PRO A 715 -42.81 25.01 0.60
N ILE A 716 -42.59 24.78 -0.70
CA ILE A 716 -41.32 24.28 -1.26
C ILE A 716 -40.72 25.41 -2.11
N THR A 717 -39.54 25.87 -1.75
CA THR A 717 -38.88 27.01 -2.39
C THR A 717 -37.45 26.68 -2.79
N ALA A 718 -36.99 27.24 -3.90
CA ALA A 718 -35.61 27.12 -4.37
C ALA A 718 -34.96 28.50 -4.46
N THR A 719 -33.72 28.62 -3.99
CA THR A 719 -32.97 29.88 -4.08
C THR A 719 -31.46 29.68 -4.14
N THR A 720 -30.75 30.67 -4.67
CA THR A 720 -29.29 30.79 -4.55
C THR A 720 -28.87 31.81 -3.49
N ASP A 721 -29.83 32.51 -2.86
CA ASP A 721 -29.57 33.47 -1.78
C ASP A 721 -29.59 32.74 -0.43
N LEU A 722 -28.39 32.39 0.04
CA LEU A 722 -28.20 31.68 1.31
C LEU A 722 -28.70 32.49 2.52
N SER A 723 -28.49 33.80 2.55
CA SER A 723 -28.87 34.65 3.69
C SER A 723 -30.39 34.70 3.83
N LYS A 724 -31.09 34.84 2.71
CA LYS A 724 -32.56 34.82 2.68
C LYS A 724 -33.12 33.48 3.12
N ALA A 725 -32.51 32.36 2.72
CA ALA A 725 -32.95 31.02 3.11
C ALA A 725 -32.76 30.77 4.61
N LEU A 726 -31.62 31.16 5.18
CA LEU A 726 -31.30 30.91 6.58
C LEU A 726 -32.12 31.76 7.56
N ALA A 727 -32.61 32.93 7.14
CA ALA A 727 -33.37 33.86 7.99
C ALA A 727 -34.65 33.24 8.63
N THR A 728 -35.24 32.23 7.98
CA THR A 728 -36.46 31.57 8.45
C THR A 728 -36.27 30.10 8.81
N ALA A 729 -35.03 29.64 8.97
CA ALA A 729 -34.69 28.24 9.17
C ALA A 729 -34.88 27.77 10.63
N ASP A 730 -35.55 26.64 10.82
CA ASP A 730 -35.55 25.89 12.08
C ASP A 730 -34.49 24.80 12.07
N LEU A 731 -34.42 24.07 10.97
CA LEU A 731 -33.48 22.99 10.75
C LEU A 731 -32.69 23.29 9.48
N VAL A 732 -31.37 23.15 9.54
CA VAL A 732 -30.47 23.35 8.40
C VAL A 732 -29.64 22.09 8.21
N LEU A 733 -29.63 21.54 7.00
CA LEU A 733 -28.69 20.49 6.60
C LEU A 733 -27.73 21.07 5.55
N VAL A 734 -26.42 21.02 5.84
CA VAL A 734 -25.38 21.57 4.96
C VAL A 734 -24.62 20.41 4.31
N ALA A 735 -24.80 20.24 3.00
CA ALA A 735 -24.23 19.17 2.20
C ALA A 735 -23.61 19.70 0.90
N THR A 736 -22.48 20.40 1.01
CA THR A 736 -21.80 21.00 -0.13
C THR A 736 -20.41 20.43 -0.37
N SER A 737 -19.88 20.65 -1.56
CA SER A 737 -18.51 20.31 -1.94
C SER A 737 -17.60 21.55 -1.96
N ALA A 738 -17.95 22.62 -1.24
CA ALA A 738 -17.13 23.82 -1.18
C ALA A 738 -15.85 23.56 -0.38
N GLU A 739 -14.74 24.11 -0.86
CA GLU A 739 -13.42 23.99 -0.23
C GLU A 739 -13.24 24.93 0.97
N VAL A 740 -14.15 25.88 1.15
CA VAL A 740 -14.07 26.93 2.16
C VAL A 740 -15.28 26.93 3.08
N THR A 741 -15.06 27.31 4.33
CA THR A 741 -16.12 27.64 5.27
C THR A 741 -16.80 28.95 4.86
N PHE A 742 -18.12 28.95 4.79
CA PHE A 742 -18.89 30.12 4.33
C PHE A 742 -20.14 30.42 5.17
N LEU A 743 -20.52 29.55 6.10
CA LEU A 743 -21.67 29.76 6.99
C LEU A 743 -21.17 30.13 8.38
N ASP A 744 -21.49 31.35 8.82
CA ASP A 744 -21.27 31.79 10.20
C ASP A 744 -22.49 31.46 11.06
N PRO A 745 -22.40 30.51 12.00
CA PRO A 745 -23.55 30.08 12.79
C PRO A 745 -24.03 31.14 13.78
N THR A 746 -23.24 32.19 14.06
CA THR A 746 -23.65 33.27 14.97
C THR A 746 -24.72 34.18 14.38
N GLN A 747 -24.88 34.17 13.05
CA GLN A 747 -25.85 34.97 12.31
C GLN A 747 -27.21 34.28 12.18
N LEU A 748 -27.31 33.02 12.64
CA LEU A 748 -28.56 32.27 12.64
C LEU A 748 -29.48 32.74 13.76
N ARG A 749 -30.79 32.65 13.51
CA ARG A 749 -31.78 33.01 14.53
C ARG A 749 -31.72 32.02 15.72
N PRO A 750 -31.98 32.47 16.95
CA PRO A 750 -32.11 31.57 18.09
C PRO A 750 -33.18 30.49 17.86
N GLY A 751 -32.88 29.27 18.28
CA GLY A 751 -33.72 28.09 18.08
C GLY A 751 -33.52 27.40 16.71
N THR A 752 -32.38 27.62 16.05
CA THR A 752 -31.99 26.91 14.82
C THR A 752 -31.04 25.75 15.15
N VAL A 753 -31.27 24.59 14.52
CA VAL A 753 -30.40 23.41 14.59
C VAL A 753 -29.77 23.16 13.22
N VAL A 754 -28.46 23.00 13.18
CA VAL A 754 -27.67 22.83 11.95
C VAL A 754 -26.89 21.52 12.01
N CYS A 755 -27.02 20.72 10.95
CA CYS A 755 -26.28 19.49 10.71
C CYS A 755 -25.34 19.73 9.51
N ASP A 756 -24.03 19.78 9.76
CA ASP A 756 -23.02 19.94 8.71
C ASP A 756 -22.41 18.59 8.33
N VAL A 757 -22.77 18.08 7.15
CA VAL A 757 -22.25 16.80 6.61
C VAL A 757 -21.08 17.02 5.64
N ALA A 758 -20.66 18.27 5.40
CA ALA A 758 -19.60 18.58 4.44
C ALA A 758 -18.19 18.31 5.01
N ARG A 759 -17.27 17.85 4.15
CA ARG A 759 -15.86 17.62 4.50
C ARG A 759 -14.94 18.23 3.42
N PRO A 760 -14.14 19.27 3.72
CA PRO A 760 -14.02 19.97 5.02
C PRO A 760 -15.33 20.68 5.46
N PRO A 761 -15.48 21.03 6.76
CA PRO A 761 -16.70 21.65 7.28
C PRO A 761 -16.97 23.02 6.64
N ASN A 762 -18.24 23.28 6.34
CA ASN A 762 -18.68 24.52 5.72
C ASN A 762 -19.28 25.53 6.71
N VAL A 763 -19.54 25.09 7.95
CA VAL A 763 -19.97 25.93 9.07
C VAL A 763 -18.78 26.29 9.98
N ALA A 764 -18.62 27.59 10.25
CA ALA A 764 -17.50 28.12 11.04
C ALA A 764 -17.55 27.67 12.50
N HIS A 765 -16.39 27.39 13.08
CA HIS A 765 -16.26 27.15 14.51
C HIS A 765 -16.44 28.47 15.27
N ALA A 766 -17.50 28.54 16.09
CA ALA A 766 -17.83 29.70 16.90
C ALA A 766 -18.33 29.28 18.29
N ASP A 767 -18.21 30.17 19.28
CA ASP A 767 -18.86 29.99 20.57
C ASP A 767 -20.36 30.30 20.45
N LEU A 768 -21.19 29.29 20.70
CA LEU A 768 -22.65 29.36 20.57
C LEU A 768 -23.36 29.32 21.93
N THR A 769 -22.61 29.48 23.03
CA THR A 769 -23.13 29.31 24.40
C THR A 769 -24.34 30.19 24.69
N GLU A 770 -24.38 31.42 24.15
CA GLU A 770 -25.47 32.38 24.37
C GLU A 770 -26.41 32.56 23.16
N ASN A 771 -26.08 31.99 22.00
CA ASN A 771 -26.78 32.27 20.73
C ASN A 771 -28.08 31.45 20.57
N GLY A 772 -28.28 30.42 21.38
CA GLY A 772 -29.45 29.53 21.29
C GLY A 772 -29.53 28.74 19.98
N VAL A 773 -28.40 28.60 19.28
CA VAL A 773 -28.22 27.83 18.04
C VAL A 773 -27.45 26.54 18.36
N LEU A 774 -27.81 25.45 17.69
CA LEU A 774 -27.08 24.19 17.79
C LEU A 774 -26.42 23.88 16.44
N VAL A 775 -25.14 23.55 16.44
CA VAL A 775 -24.45 23.02 15.25
C VAL A 775 -23.76 21.74 15.64
N PHE A 776 -23.84 20.73 14.78
CA PHE A 776 -23.13 19.47 14.96
C PHE A 776 -22.71 18.87 13.63
N ASP A 777 -21.69 18.02 13.71
CA ASP A 777 -21.14 17.21 12.63
C ASP A 777 -22.13 16.11 12.25
N GLY A 778 -22.65 16.17 11.03
CA GLY A 778 -23.50 15.14 10.47
C GLY A 778 -22.72 14.06 9.72
N GLY A 779 -23.41 13.00 9.30
CA GLY A 779 -22.80 11.98 8.45
C GLY A 779 -21.84 11.06 9.20
N LEU A 780 -21.95 10.98 10.52
CA LEU A 780 -21.18 10.11 11.40
C LEU A 780 -22.01 8.90 11.81
N VAL A 781 -21.36 7.76 11.94
CA VAL A 781 -21.98 6.48 12.24
C VAL A 781 -21.19 5.77 13.34
N THR A 782 -21.92 5.19 14.28
CA THR A 782 -21.42 4.26 15.30
C THR A 782 -21.55 2.83 14.76
N PRO A 783 -20.43 2.19 14.34
CA PRO A 783 -20.42 0.78 13.98
C PRO A 783 -20.62 -0.12 15.23
N PRO A 784 -21.04 -1.38 15.04
CA PRO A 784 -21.26 -2.33 16.15
C PRO A 784 -19.96 -2.88 16.76
N PHE A 785 -18.80 -2.41 16.31
CA PHE A 785 -17.45 -2.82 16.75
C PHE A 785 -16.49 -1.62 16.63
N PRO A 786 -15.38 -1.59 17.38
CA PRO A 786 -14.41 -0.51 17.30
C PRO A 786 -13.71 -0.47 15.93
N VAL A 787 -13.42 0.73 15.45
CA VAL A 787 -12.76 1.02 14.17
C VAL A 787 -11.62 2.00 14.41
N ASN A 788 -10.39 1.53 14.20
CA ASN A 788 -9.18 2.32 14.35
C ASN A 788 -8.55 2.57 12.95
N LEU A 789 -8.50 3.83 12.53
CA LEU A 789 -7.89 4.26 11.26
C LEU A 789 -6.47 4.81 11.44
N GLY A 790 -5.87 4.58 12.60
CA GLY A 790 -4.51 4.96 12.92
C GLY A 790 -4.29 6.48 12.95
N PRO A 791 -3.11 6.96 12.51
CA PRO A 791 -2.77 8.38 12.56
C PRO A 791 -3.60 9.25 11.59
N PHE A 792 -4.49 8.65 10.80
CA PHE A 792 -5.37 9.34 9.85
C PHE A 792 -6.73 9.73 10.45
N GLN A 793 -7.06 9.27 11.67
CA GLN A 793 -8.34 9.55 12.34
C GLN A 793 -8.26 10.73 13.31
N ASN A 794 -9.32 11.53 13.39
CA ASN A 794 -9.58 12.48 14.48
C ASN A 794 -10.96 12.22 15.12
N LEU A 795 -11.37 10.95 15.11
CA LEU A 795 -12.62 10.47 15.67
C LEU A 795 -12.30 9.39 16.70
N PRO A 796 -13.08 9.29 17.79
CA PRO A 796 -13.10 8.13 18.67
C PRO A 796 -13.22 6.79 17.92
N GLU A 797 -12.70 5.71 18.50
CA GLU A 797 -12.71 4.37 17.89
C GLU A 797 -14.13 3.79 17.71
N ASP A 798 -15.13 4.31 18.43
CA ASP A 798 -16.54 3.94 18.28
C ASP A 798 -17.26 4.74 17.20
N LEU A 799 -16.56 5.60 16.45
CA LEU A 799 -17.13 6.46 15.42
C LEU A 799 -16.38 6.37 14.09
N CYS A 800 -17.15 6.32 13.01
CA CYS A 800 -16.62 6.39 11.65
C CYS A 800 -17.44 7.35 10.77
N TRP A 801 -16.84 7.77 9.66
CA TRP A 801 -17.55 8.52 8.61
C TRP A 801 -18.60 7.64 7.95
N GLY A 802 -19.76 8.20 7.61
CA GLY A 802 -20.85 7.47 6.95
C GLY A 802 -20.41 6.78 5.66
N CYS A 803 -19.46 7.35 4.93
CA CYS A 803 -18.91 6.73 3.73
C CYS A 803 -18.05 5.48 4.03
N LEU A 804 -17.29 5.49 5.11
CA LEU A 804 -16.59 4.30 5.60
C LEU A 804 -17.58 3.29 6.18
N GLY A 805 -18.59 3.76 6.93
CA GLY A 805 -19.67 2.93 7.46
C GLY A 805 -20.41 2.15 6.36
N GLU A 806 -20.75 2.81 5.24
CA GLU A 806 -21.41 2.16 4.11
C GLU A 806 -20.49 1.13 3.44
N THR A 807 -19.20 1.44 3.35
CA THR A 807 -18.19 0.53 2.80
C THR A 807 -18.11 -0.77 3.60
N MET A 808 -18.04 -0.66 4.94
CA MET A 808 -18.04 -1.81 5.84
C MET A 808 -19.38 -2.57 5.79
N LEU A 809 -20.50 -1.83 5.78
CA LEU A 809 -21.84 -2.40 5.73
C LEU A 809 -22.07 -3.25 4.48
N LEU A 810 -21.70 -2.74 3.30
CA LEU A 810 -21.84 -3.47 2.03
C LEU A 810 -20.89 -4.66 1.95
N ALA A 811 -19.71 -4.56 2.55
CA ALA A 811 -18.78 -5.69 2.65
C ALA A 811 -19.34 -6.80 3.54
N LEU A 812 -19.98 -6.45 4.68
CA LEU A 812 -20.65 -7.38 5.59
C LEU A 812 -21.84 -8.08 4.92
N GLU A 813 -22.67 -7.34 4.18
CA GLU A 813 -23.82 -7.90 3.46
C GLU A 813 -23.39 -8.81 2.29
N GLY A 814 -22.16 -8.63 1.78
CA GLY A 814 -21.66 -9.40 0.62
C GLY A 814 -22.22 -8.90 -0.71
N GLU A 815 -22.64 -7.63 -0.78
CA GLU A 815 -23.16 -7.02 -1.99
C GLU A 815 -22.09 -6.98 -3.10
N THR A 816 -22.49 -7.28 -4.35
CA THR A 816 -21.59 -7.31 -5.51
C THR A 816 -21.77 -6.14 -6.46
N ASP A 817 -22.85 -5.38 -6.32
CA ASP A 817 -23.16 -4.24 -7.20
C ASP A 817 -22.46 -2.96 -6.73
N ASP A 818 -22.32 -1.98 -7.61
CA ASP A 818 -21.90 -0.63 -7.26
C ASP A 818 -23.03 0.11 -6.50
N TYR A 819 -22.69 0.88 -5.46
CA TYR A 819 -23.68 1.60 -4.63
C TYR A 819 -23.39 3.09 -4.53
N SER A 820 -24.46 3.86 -4.31
CA SER A 820 -24.38 5.30 -4.03
C SER A 820 -23.68 6.11 -5.13
N LEU A 821 -23.67 5.66 -6.39
CA LEU A 821 -22.90 6.32 -7.44
C LEU A 821 -23.64 7.48 -8.10
N GLY A 822 -22.88 8.49 -8.51
CA GLY A 822 -23.40 9.63 -9.24
C GLY A 822 -24.18 10.64 -8.38
N ARG A 823 -25.08 11.39 -9.02
CA ARG A 823 -25.88 12.45 -8.38
C ARG A 823 -27.31 12.00 -8.04
N ASP A 824 -27.84 11.07 -8.80
CA ASP A 824 -29.26 10.69 -8.75
C ASP A 824 -29.46 9.49 -7.79
N LEU A 825 -29.14 9.70 -6.51
CA LEU A 825 -29.36 8.68 -5.47
C LEU A 825 -30.86 8.43 -5.27
N SER A 826 -31.27 7.17 -5.10
CA SER A 826 -32.68 6.81 -4.95
C SER A 826 -33.11 6.67 -3.49
N LEU A 827 -34.39 6.95 -3.21
CA LEU A 827 -34.98 6.70 -1.89
C LEU A 827 -35.05 5.20 -1.58
N VAL A 828 -35.22 4.36 -2.61
CA VAL A 828 -35.24 2.90 -2.46
C VAL A 828 -33.89 2.39 -1.94
N ASP A 829 -32.79 2.89 -2.49
CA ASP A 829 -31.44 2.54 -2.01
C ASP A 829 -31.20 3.06 -0.59
N ALA A 830 -31.71 4.25 -0.26
CA ALA A 830 -31.63 4.80 1.09
C ALA A 830 -32.40 3.95 2.11
N ASP A 831 -33.60 3.48 1.77
CA ASP A 831 -34.39 2.58 2.61
C ASP A 831 -33.69 1.21 2.76
N ARG A 832 -33.12 0.66 1.68
CA ARG A 832 -32.35 -0.60 1.70
C ARG A 832 -31.11 -0.48 2.60
N ILE A 833 -30.31 0.58 2.42
CA ILE A 833 -29.13 0.85 3.26
C ILE A 833 -29.50 1.07 4.72
N SER A 834 -30.61 1.76 4.99
CA SER A 834 -31.11 1.95 6.35
C SER A 834 -31.47 0.63 7.03
N GLU A 835 -32.13 -0.27 6.29
CA GLU A 835 -32.49 -1.59 6.81
C GLU A 835 -31.26 -2.50 7.03
N MET A 836 -30.29 -2.48 6.10
CA MET A 836 -29.00 -3.16 6.28
C MET A 836 -28.27 -2.63 7.51
N ALA A 837 -28.16 -1.30 7.66
CA ALA A 837 -27.51 -0.66 8.80
C ALA A 837 -28.14 -1.10 10.13
N ARG A 838 -29.48 -1.12 10.21
CA ARG A 838 -30.22 -1.58 11.41
C ARG A 838 -29.95 -3.05 11.74
N ARG A 839 -29.89 -3.91 10.72
CA ARG A 839 -29.66 -5.36 10.87
C ARG A 839 -28.26 -5.64 11.40
N HIS A 840 -27.25 -5.00 10.82
CA HIS A 840 -25.85 -5.16 11.23
C HIS A 840 -25.51 -4.38 12.51
N GLY A 841 -26.31 -3.38 12.90
CA GLY A 841 -26.14 -2.60 14.12
C GLY A 841 -25.33 -1.30 13.95
N PHE A 842 -25.32 -0.74 12.75
CA PHE A 842 -24.80 0.60 12.48
C PHE A 842 -25.84 1.66 12.86
N GLU A 843 -25.47 2.60 13.72
CA GLU A 843 -26.39 3.63 14.23
C GLU A 843 -25.85 5.03 13.92
N PRO A 844 -26.72 6.03 13.66
CA PRO A 844 -26.28 7.42 13.57
C PRO A 844 -25.61 7.85 14.88
N ALA A 845 -24.43 8.45 14.78
CA ALA A 845 -23.67 8.88 15.95
C ALA A 845 -24.43 9.91 16.79
N GLU A 846 -24.14 9.95 18.09
CA GLU A 846 -24.62 11.04 18.94
C GLU A 846 -24.06 12.39 18.45
N PRO A 847 -24.88 13.47 18.44
CA PRO A 847 -24.44 14.77 17.94
C PRO A 847 -23.18 15.27 18.65
N GLN A 848 -22.16 15.59 17.85
CA GLN A 848 -20.90 16.18 18.32
C GLN A 848 -20.50 17.36 17.45
N TRP A 849 -19.69 18.26 17.99
CA TRP A 849 -19.20 19.45 17.29
C TRP A 849 -17.70 19.58 17.45
N TYR A 850 -16.94 19.45 16.35
CA TYR A 850 -15.47 19.46 16.34
C TYR A 850 -14.86 18.50 17.36
N GLY A 851 -15.39 17.27 17.41
CA GLY A 851 -14.92 16.20 18.30
C GLY A 851 -15.36 16.32 19.77
N LYS A 852 -16.22 17.29 20.11
CA LYS A 852 -16.83 17.42 21.44
C LYS A 852 -18.29 16.98 21.39
N SER A 853 -18.67 16.00 22.20
CA SER A 853 -20.06 15.59 22.33
C SER A 853 -20.94 16.73 22.84
N LEU A 854 -22.13 16.88 22.25
CA LEU A 854 -23.12 17.84 22.73
C LEU A 854 -23.82 17.30 23.98
N THR A 855 -24.04 18.20 24.94
CA THR A 855 -24.65 17.90 26.24
C THR A 855 -26.14 18.21 26.25
N ASP A 856 -26.90 17.63 27.20
CA ASP A 856 -28.31 17.97 27.39
C ASP A 856 -28.54 19.46 27.72
N SER A 857 -27.55 20.15 28.29
CA SER A 857 -27.61 21.61 28.44
C SER A 857 -27.66 22.32 27.10
N ASP A 858 -26.89 21.88 26.11
CA ASP A 858 -26.87 22.50 24.77
C ASP A 858 -28.24 22.40 24.10
N PHE A 859 -28.88 21.22 24.18
CA PHE A 859 -30.25 21.00 23.68
C PHE A 859 -31.29 21.83 24.45
N LYS A 860 -31.19 21.90 25.78
CA LYS A 860 -32.12 22.70 26.62
C LYS A 860 -32.06 24.19 26.27
N ARG A 861 -30.86 24.74 26.00
CA ARG A 861 -30.72 26.16 25.59
C ARG A 861 -31.49 26.44 24.30
N VAL A 862 -31.36 25.57 23.31
CA VAL A 862 -32.05 25.70 22.02
C VAL A 862 -33.56 25.55 22.21
N ALA A 863 -34.00 24.58 23.03
CA ALA A 863 -35.41 24.39 23.36
C ALA A 863 -36.03 25.62 24.05
N MET A 864 -35.28 26.30 24.93
CA MET A 864 -35.71 27.56 25.53
C MET A 864 -35.88 28.66 24.48
N ALA A 865 -34.91 28.81 23.56
CA ALA A 865 -35.00 29.77 22.46
C ALA A 865 -36.20 29.50 21.55
N VAL A 866 -36.45 28.23 21.19
CA VAL A 866 -37.63 27.80 20.41
C VAL A 866 -38.93 28.16 21.13
N SER A 867 -39.02 27.91 22.44
CA SER A 867 -40.20 28.23 23.25
C SER A 867 -40.46 29.75 23.32
N GLN A 868 -39.42 30.54 23.54
CA GLN A 868 -39.51 32.00 23.58
C GLN A 868 -39.97 32.57 22.23
N ARG A 869 -39.42 32.05 21.13
CA ARG A 869 -39.79 32.43 19.77
C ARG A 869 -41.25 32.10 19.45
N ARG A 870 -41.69 30.87 19.72
CA ARG A 870 -43.10 30.45 19.53
C ARG A 870 -44.08 31.30 20.35
N LYS A 871 -43.72 31.69 21.58
CA LYS A 871 -44.52 32.62 22.39
C LYS A 871 -44.60 34.02 21.78
N ALA A 872 -43.51 34.54 21.23
CA ALA A 872 -43.48 35.84 20.56
C ALA A 872 -44.31 35.82 19.26
N GLU A 873 -44.18 34.78 18.44
CA GLU A 873 -44.95 34.58 17.21
C GLU A 873 -46.46 34.42 17.49
N TYR A 874 -46.83 33.67 18.52
CA TYR A 874 -48.22 33.52 18.95
C TYR A 874 -48.83 34.86 19.41
N ARG A 875 -48.07 35.66 20.18
CA ARG A 875 -48.49 37.01 20.58
C ARG A 875 -48.67 37.92 19.36
N SER A 876 -47.74 37.90 18.42
CA SER A 876 -47.81 38.68 17.17
C SER A 876 -49.01 38.29 16.30
N LYS A 877 -49.25 36.98 16.07
CA LYS A 877 -50.41 36.47 15.31
C LYS A 877 -51.74 36.76 15.99
N LYS A 878 -51.79 36.73 17.33
CA LYS A 878 -52.98 37.09 18.11
C LYS A 878 -53.28 38.59 17.97
N SER A 879 -52.27 39.45 18.08
CA SER A 879 -52.41 40.89 17.84
C SER A 879 -52.85 41.22 16.41
N ALA A 880 -52.29 40.53 15.40
CA ALA A 880 -52.65 40.71 14.00
C ALA A 880 -54.08 40.21 13.68
N LYS A 881 -54.54 39.12 14.30
CA LYS A 881 -55.94 38.66 14.18
C LYS A 881 -56.94 39.59 14.88
N ILE A 882 -56.55 40.23 15.98
CA ILE A 882 -57.37 41.24 16.65
C ILE A 882 -57.49 42.50 15.78
N TRP A 883 -56.37 42.95 15.18
CA TRP A 883 -56.34 44.09 14.26
C TRP A 883 -57.03 43.85 12.89
N ALA A 884 -57.21 42.60 12.48
CA ALA A 884 -57.93 42.25 11.25
C ALA A 884 -59.43 41.94 11.48
N ALA A 885 -59.85 41.88 12.76
CA ALA A 885 -61.24 41.69 13.18
C ALA A 885 -61.92 43.02 13.60
N GLU A 886 -61.12 44.06 13.84
CA GLU A 886 -61.51 45.47 13.80
C GLU A 886 -61.47 45.98 12.35
#